data_AF-A0A0A1TBW4-F1
#
_entry.id   AF-A0A0A1TBW4-F1
#
_cell.length_a   1.000
_cell.length_b   1.000
_cell.length_c   1.000
_cell.angle_alpha   90.00
_cell.angle_beta   90.00
_cell.angle_gamma   90.00
#
_symmetry.space_group_name_H-M   'P 1'
#
loop_
_entity.id
_entity.type
_entity.pdbx_description
1 polymer ?
#
loop_
_entity_poly.entity_id
_entity_poly.type
_entity_poly.pdbx_seq_one_letter_code
_entity_poly.pdbx_strand_id
1 'polypeptide(L)'
;MDSPLSAAKILLLAVNLAAHSNIDSLSLLAHQYSHVLTERLLLRILLSYLPETINPTEYIPLLQYISIDKRIDFVSLEQGGIDYTSIEQLTDEGAEKKVRKLHLRQLHNIDSSTPKDDDDIISFLKQRVYRIDSQTSLLSFIPTLLAPFVNRSDSFCLWVISTVEPFVKRYSTYYTNDPDRILLEDFEKLSDGAALTTLLGKTAHTEHPSDACRDVYNLVLPWISNKERWTGLGGSSTSNEAVNCVAWRHFLELMLTWNLHSWSTTVNLVEHWNGSRSVKLSNISSSSLDEAQYNFLDNAWDQAIITCVYNMSNTGTEAIHQAYGICTKMLESRAISPPSELELYLSSSETLAPADIGFLTDTKLSSFLRNHSLDAKNILTTPTSQSLSFLSNLIGSTYICNRFGLGLTVRQVADLVLSQDLREQKALLSKLIRGLCSQPLHDDDSGWLQARTSFLWLRHWNINKKIDVKGHGLLGAVGVLEIESEILKSLLEKSKYSIARSIYETSSTSPLPQDTVCGILHSTALNAFDNASNPNRTRGGLKKCDEIIHSLPNTLPSGMQFSKEIEALLRATHALSDYRLVLKQGEPFSPVVLRVHSDPVSIISRALEQNPKAYTRLQEFIEIGANLVQAGLVGDRRNPETFDEQVILMSSTLVEKRIVSMCIEAALREDDFETAYSYVVSKLSSPSDNDKLAQNEWVWTAAFKAGQYVRTERSQRPTHLGTASGNPTIRHFQQRIECLATALRVAPPAELQNILNLFRRCEEQLDSAIKEEAANEAAWDTTTELNPIPGTFDAPKDINKISRNLTAAATARQGDDAPVSLFDLSRATARIAQRNFSALSRSNDSTQAVDVDESEDMSKQRVRRRDQLREAATGTLVSGVGWLIGANPARDETQD
;
A
#
# COMPACT_ATOMS: atom_id res chain seq x y z
N MET A 1 -102.20 -26.43 23.30
CA MET A 1 -102.61 -27.65 22.54
C MET A 1 -102.55 -27.20 21.10
N ASP A 2 -101.33 -27.14 20.60
CA ASP A 2 -101.00 -26.37 19.40
C ASP A 2 -101.00 -27.34 18.23
N SER A 3 -101.70 -26.97 17.17
CA SER A 3 -101.75 -27.77 15.95
C SER A 3 -100.31 -28.05 15.50
N PRO A 4 -99.94 -29.31 15.17
CA PRO A 4 -98.58 -29.63 14.80
C PRO A 4 -98.19 -28.82 13.56
N LEU A 5 -97.20 -27.93 13.71
CA LEU A 5 -96.66 -27.14 12.60
C LEU A 5 -96.17 -28.09 11.50
N SER A 6 -96.52 -27.80 10.24
CA SER A 6 -96.03 -28.58 9.11
C SER A 6 -94.51 -28.43 8.94
N ALA A 7 -93.84 -29.46 8.44
CA ALA A 7 -92.39 -29.46 8.24
C ALA A 7 -91.91 -28.26 7.38
N ALA A 8 -92.72 -27.86 6.40
CA ALA A 8 -92.43 -26.69 5.56
C ALA A 8 -92.47 -25.37 6.34
N LYS A 9 -93.42 -25.21 7.27
CA LYS A 9 -93.51 -24.03 8.15
C LYS A 9 -92.35 -23.97 9.15
N ILE A 10 -91.98 -25.10 9.73
CA ILE A 10 -90.83 -25.21 10.65
C ILE A 10 -89.53 -24.79 9.94
N LEU A 11 -89.32 -25.27 8.71
CA LEU A 11 -88.13 -24.94 7.93
C LEU A 11 -88.08 -23.45 7.56
N LEU A 12 -89.20 -22.86 7.13
CA LEU A 12 -89.27 -21.41 6.84
C LEU A 12 -89.04 -20.57 8.09
N LEU A 13 -89.56 -20.99 9.24
CA LEU A 13 -89.32 -20.31 10.51
C LEU A 13 -87.84 -20.38 10.91
N ALA A 14 -87.20 -21.54 10.78
CA ALA A 14 -85.77 -21.71 11.04
C ALA A 14 -84.90 -20.80 10.14
N VAL A 15 -85.24 -20.72 8.84
CA VAL A 15 -84.56 -19.81 7.90
C VAL A 15 -84.76 -18.35 8.29
N ASN A 16 -85.98 -17.97 8.69
CA ASN A 16 -86.27 -16.61 9.11
C ASN A 16 -85.50 -16.22 10.38
N LEU A 17 -85.48 -17.10 11.38
CA LEU A 17 -84.73 -16.89 12.63
C LEU A 17 -83.22 -16.80 12.38
N ALA A 18 -82.68 -17.65 11.50
CA ALA A 18 -81.28 -17.58 11.09
C ALA A 18 -80.95 -16.26 10.35
N ALA A 19 -81.82 -15.81 9.44
CA ALA A 19 -81.64 -14.56 8.70
C ALA A 19 -81.66 -13.31 9.60
N HIS A 20 -82.40 -13.35 10.71
CA HIS A 20 -82.48 -12.28 11.70
C HIS A 20 -81.52 -12.47 12.88
N SER A 21 -80.58 -13.42 12.81
CA SER A 21 -79.59 -13.69 13.87
C SER A 21 -80.19 -14.04 15.24
N ASN A 22 -81.43 -14.53 15.30
CA ASN A 22 -82.08 -14.92 16.55
C ASN A 22 -81.72 -16.37 16.91
N ILE A 23 -80.48 -16.55 17.38
CA ILE A 23 -79.88 -17.86 17.65
C ILE A 23 -80.59 -18.59 18.80
N ASP A 24 -80.99 -17.88 19.85
CA ASP A 24 -81.65 -18.47 21.01
C ASP A 24 -82.98 -19.12 20.60
N SER A 25 -83.81 -18.41 19.84
CA SER A 25 -85.08 -18.95 19.34
C SER A 25 -84.86 -20.08 18.33
N LEU A 26 -83.82 -19.99 17.49
CA LEU A 26 -83.45 -21.05 16.55
C LEU A 26 -82.98 -22.32 17.27
N SER A 27 -82.24 -22.18 18.36
CA SER A 27 -81.76 -23.30 19.18
C SER A 27 -82.93 -24.03 19.85
N LEU A 28 -83.90 -23.28 20.37
CA LEU A 28 -85.12 -23.80 20.97
C LEU A 28 -85.98 -24.52 19.93
N LEU A 29 -86.15 -23.94 18.73
CA LEU A 29 -86.86 -24.55 17.61
C LEU A 29 -86.19 -25.86 17.14
N ALA A 30 -84.86 -25.87 17.02
CA ALA A 30 -84.10 -27.05 16.63
C ALA A 30 -84.22 -28.18 17.67
N HIS A 31 -84.24 -27.83 18.96
CA HIS A 31 -84.47 -28.79 20.04
C HIS A 31 -85.89 -29.40 19.98
N GLN A 32 -86.92 -28.55 19.87
CA GLN A 32 -88.32 -28.98 19.82
C GLN A 32 -88.65 -29.82 18.57
N TYR A 33 -88.07 -29.49 17.41
CA TYR A 33 -88.38 -30.10 16.12
C TYR A 33 -87.18 -30.82 15.49
N SER A 34 -86.41 -31.55 16.30
CA SER A 34 -85.20 -32.29 15.85
C SER A 34 -85.45 -33.35 14.77
N HIS A 35 -86.68 -33.86 14.63
CA HIS A 35 -87.06 -34.78 13.55
C HIS A 35 -87.20 -34.12 12.18
N VAL A 36 -87.45 -32.80 12.14
CA VAL A 36 -87.53 -32.00 10.90
C VAL A 36 -86.20 -31.29 10.65
N LEU A 37 -85.66 -30.63 11.68
CA LEU A 37 -84.41 -29.88 11.63
C LEU A 37 -83.24 -30.80 11.98
N THR A 38 -82.93 -31.72 11.07
CA THR A 38 -81.72 -32.56 11.18
C THR A 38 -80.47 -31.70 11.29
N GLU A 39 -79.44 -32.17 11.97
CA GLU A 39 -78.15 -31.48 12.18
C GLU A 39 -77.58 -30.94 10.86
N ARG A 40 -77.53 -31.79 9.84
CA ARG A 40 -77.08 -31.42 8.49
C ARG A 40 -77.94 -30.32 7.86
N LEU A 41 -79.26 -30.36 8.04
CA LEU A 41 -80.15 -29.32 7.52
C LEU A 41 -79.94 -27.99 8.26
N LEU A 42 -79.75 -28.03 9.58
CA LEU A 42 -79.50 -26.86 10.41
C LEU A 42 -78.18 -26.18 10.03
N LEU A 43 -77.10 -26.95 9.84
CA LEU A 43 -75.82 -26.44 9.35
C LEU A 43 -75.96 -25.78 7.97
N ARG A 44 -76.74 -26.37 7.05
CA ARG A 44 -77.02 -25.76 5.74
C ARG A 44 -77.83 -24.48 5.83
N ILE A 45 -78.79 -24.40 6.76
CA ILE A 45 -79.57 -23.19 7.03
C ILE A 45 -78.66 -22.09 7.56
N LEU A 46 -77.87 -22.38 8.59
CA LEU A 46 -76.89 -21.44 9.16
C LEU A 46 -75.90 -20.97 8.10
N LEU A 47 -75.36 -21.87 7.29
CA LEU A 47 -74.38 -21.52 6.25
C LEU A 47 -74.98 -20.64 5.15
N SER A 48 -76.28 -20.78 4.89
CA SER A 48 -76.96 -20.07 3.79
C SER A 48 -77.51 -18.72 4.21
N TYR A 49 -78.09 -18.62 5.41
CA TYR A 49 -78.91 -17.49 5.82
C TYR A 49 -78.40 -16.73 7.06
N LEU A 50 -77.49 -17.28 7.85
CA LEU A 50 -76.92 -16.54 8.98
C LEU A 50 -75.96 -15.45 8.46
N PRO A 51 -76.17 -14.15 8.77
CA PRO A 51 -75.28 -13.08 8.32
C PRO A 51 -73.83 -13.30 8.74
N GLU A 52 -72.88 -13.05 7.85
CA GLU A 52 -71.43 -13.17 8.10
C GLU A 52 -70.88 -12.12 9.07
N THR A 53 -71.68 -11.09 9.39
CA THR A 53 -71.33 -10.01 10.33
C THR A 53 -71.64 -10.34 11.79
N ILE A 54 -72.33 -11.45 12.07
CA ILE A 54 -72.68 -11.85 13.44
C ILE A 54 -71.43 -12.38 14.17
N ASN A 55 -71.30 -12.04 15.46
CA ASN A 55 -70.19 -12.50 16.27
C ASN A 55 -70.28 -14.03 16.49
N PRO A 56 -69.22 -14.81 16.19
CA PRO A 56 -69.16 -16.25 16.46
C PRO A 56 -69.62 -16.68 17.85
N THR A 57 -69.35 -15.88 18.89
CA THR A 57 -69.75 -16.22 20.26
C THR A 57 -71.24 -16.44 20.43
N GLU A 58 -72.07 -15.82 19.60
CA GLU A 58 -73.54 -15.93 19.66
C GLU A 58 -74.05 -17.28 19.14
N TYR A 59 -73.36 -17.90 18.18
CA TYR A 59 -73.80 -19.15 17.56
C TYR A 59 -72.89 -20.36 17.79
N ILE A 60 -71.71 -20.16 18.40
CA ILE A 60 -70.86 -21.26 18.88
C ILE A 60 -71.60 -22.23 19.81
N PRO A 61 -72.42 -21.80 20.79
CA PRO A 61 -73.15 -22.73 21.65
C PRO A 61 -74.09 -23.65 20.84
N LEU A 62 -74.75 -23.11 19.81
CA LEU A 62 -75.58 -23.88 18.91
C LEU A 62 -74.74 -24.88 18.08
N LEU A 63 -73.57 -24.47 17.58
CA LEU A 63 -72.66 -25.39 16.87
C LEU A 63 -72.11 -26.49 17.78
N GLN A 64 -71.80 -26.17 19.04
CA GLN A 64 -71.38 -27.16 20.04
C GLN A 64 -72.52 -28.13 20.38
N TYR A 65 -73.77 -27.65 20.42
CA TYR A 65 -74.94 -28.50 20.56
C TYR A 65 -75.11 -29.48 19.38
N ILE A 66 -74.86 -29.02 18.14
CA ILE A 66 -74.87 -29.89 16.95
C ILE A 66 -73.67 -30.85 16.98
N SER A 67 -72.55 -30.46 17.61
CA SER A 67 -71.29 -31.21 17.66
C SER A 67 -71.22 -32.30 18.72
N ILE A 68 -71.78 -32.05 19.90
CA ILE A 68 -71.68 -32.93 21.06
C ILE A 68 -73.01 -33.64 21.16
N ASP A 69 -72.99 -34.97 21.13
CA ASP A 69 -74.19 -35.80 21.25
C ASP A 69 -74.95 -35.50 22.56
N LYS A 70 -75.90 -34.55 22.45
CA LYS A 70 -77.03 -34.19 23.32
C LYS A 70 -76.79 -34.14 24.84
N ARG A 71 -75.76 -33.44 25.34
CA ARG A 71 -75.63 -33.16 26.79
C ARG A 71 -75.01 -31.81 27.12
N ILE A 72 -75.68 -30.72 26.76
CA ILE A 72 -75.53 -29.46 27.50
C ILE A 72 -76.90 -29.15 28.10
N ASP A 73 -76.94 -28.90 29.42
CA ASP A 73 -78.16 -28.61 30.18
C ASP A 73 -78.84 -27.35 29.62
N PHE A 74 -79.90 -27.54 28.82
CA PHE A 74 -80.80 -26.49 28.29
C PHE A 74 -81.69 -25.85 29.37
N VAL A 75 -81.34 -25.99 30.64
CA VAL A 75 -82.13 -25.52 31.80
C VAL A 75 -82.30 -23.98 31.80
N SER A 76 -81.48 -23.25 31.03
CA SER A 76 -81.51 -21.78 30.96
C SER A 76 -82.35 -21.18 29.81
N LEU A 77 -82.79 -21.97 28.82
CA LEU A 77 -83.46 -21.46 27.60
C LEU A 77 -85.00 -21.52 27.64
N GLU A 78 -85.60 -22.16 28.66
CA GLU A 78 -87.05 -22.34 28.78
C GLU A 78 -87.83 -21.03 29.07
N GLN A 79 -87.16 -19.88 29.21
CA GLN A 79 -87.81 -18.61 29.55
C GLN A 79 -88.21 -17.74 28.33
N GLY A 80 -87.83 -18.13 27.09
CA GLY A 80 -88.17 -17.40 25.86
C GLY A 80 -89.20 -18.14 24.99
N GLY A 81 -90.33 -17.50 24.67
CA GLY A 81 -91.30 -18.03 23.71
C GLY A 81 -90.85 -17.82 22.25
N ILE A 82 -91.03 -18.82 21.38
CA ILE A 82 -90.77 -18.68 19.93
C ILE A 82 -91.86 -17.80 19.31
N ASP A 83 -91.44 -16.77 18.57
CA ASP A 83 -92.36 -15.94 17.78
C ASP A 83 -92.75 -16.65 16.46
N TYR A 84 -94.03 -16.99 16.33
CA TYR A 84 -94.61 -17.67 15.17
C TYR A 84 -95.26 -16.71 14.15
N THR A 85 -95.32 -15.40 14.42
CA THR A 85 -96.04 -14.39 13.61
C THR A 85 -95.67 -14.43 12.13
N SER A 86 -94.42 -14.76 11.81
CA SER A 86 -93.88 -14.84 10.45
C SER A 86 -94.46 -15.99 9.61
N ILE A 87 -95.07 -17.00 10.25
CA ILE A 87 -95.64 -18.18 9.60
C ILE A 87 -97.14 -18.38 9.85
N GLU A 88 -97.74 -17.62 10.78
CA GLU A 88 -99.17 -17.71 11.12
C GLU A 88 -100.10 -17.43 9.93
N GLN A 89 -99.70 -16.52 9.04
CA GLN A 89 -100.51 -16.13 7.86
C GLN A 89 -100.30 -17.04 6.64
N LEU A 90 -99.48 -18.09 6.73
CA LEU A 90 -99.14 -18.98 5.62
C LEU A 90 -99.98 -20.26 5.62
N THR A 91 -100.60 -20.57 4.48
CA THR A 91 -101.17 -21.91 4.23
C THR A 91 -100.04 -22.94 4.04
N ASP A 92 -100.29 -24.22 4.35
CA ASP A 92 -99.27 -25.27 4.22
C ASP A 92 -98.79 -25.46 2.77
N GLU A 93 -99.70 -25.39 1.80
CA GLU A 93 -99.34 -25.39 0.36
C GLU A 93 -98.48 -24.18 -0.04
N GLY A 94 -98.75 -23.02 0.58
CA GLY A 94 -97.96 -21.80 0.38
C GLY A 94 -96.56 -21.91 0.99
N ALA A 95 -96.47 -22.56 2.16
CA ALA A 95 -95.20 -22.86 2.82
C ALA A 95 -94.36 -23.82 1.96
N GLU A 96 -94.93 -24.91 1.45
CA GLU A 96 -94.21 -25.83 0.56
C GLU A 96 -93.69 -25.15 -0.71
N LYS A 97 -94.49 -24.29 -1.35
CA LYS A 97 -94.05 -23.51 -2.53
C LYS A 97 -92.87 -22.58 -2.20
N LYS A 98 -92.86 -21.97 -1.00
CA LYS A 98 -91.74 -21.14 -0.55
C LYS A 98 -90.51 -21.98 -0.21
N VAL A 99 -90.66 -23.14 0.43
CA VAL A 99 -89.55 -24.05 0.74
C VAL A 99 -88.87 -24.55 -0.53
N ARG A 100 -89.62 -24.89 -1.60
CA ARG A 100 -89.04 -25.30 -2.89
C ARG A 100 -88.20 -24.21 -3.56
N LYS A 101 -88.37 -22.94 -3.17
CA LYS A 101 -87.58 -21.80 -3.67
C LYS A 101 -86.35 -21.51 -2.79
N LEU A 102 -86.21 -22.15 -1.63
CA LEU A 102 -85.05 -21.97 -0.77
C LEU A 102 -83.83 -22.64 -1.39
N HIS A 103 -82.77 -21.88 -1.58
CA HIS A 103 -81.50 -22.38 -2.08
C HIS A 103 -80.55 -22.59 -0.90
N LEU A 104 -80.64 -23.76 -0.27
CA LEU A 104 -79.72 -24.16 0.78
C LEU A 104 -78.40 -24.65 0.19
N ARG A 105 -77.31 -23.99 0.54
CA ARG A 105 -75.96 -24.39 0.13
C ARG A 105 -75.64 -25.80 0.59
N GLN A 106 -74.79 -26.48 -0.17
CA GLN A 106 -74.31 -27.81 0.15
C GLN A 106 -73.11 -27.72 1.10
N LEU A 107 -73.02 -28.62 2.08
CA LEU A 107 -71.87 -28.69 2.99
C LEU A 107 -70.61 -29.26 2.32
N HIS A 108 -70.78 -30.11 1.31
CA HIS A 108 -69.69 -30.71 0.56
C HIS A 108 -69.71 -30.20 -0.88
N ASN A 109 -68.54 -29.96 -1.45
CA ASN A 109 -68.40 -29.60 -2.86
C ASN A 109 -68.34 -30.89 -3.69
N ILE A 110 -69.18 -31.02 -4.72
CA ILE A 110 -69.33 -32.28 -5.48
C ILE A 110 -68.03 -32.66 -6.24
N ASP A 111 -67.12 -31.71 -6.44
CA ASP A 111 -65.91 -31.86 -7.25
C ASP A 111 -64.64 -32.30 -6.47
N SER A 112 -64.71 -32.52 -5.15
CA SER A 112 -63.53 -33.01 -4.39
C SER A 112 -63.39 -34.53 -4.50
N SER A 113 -62.41 -35.00 -5.29
CA SER A 113 -62.12 -36.41 -5.57
C SER A 113 -61.50 -37.20 -4.41
N THR A 114 -61.64 -36.77 -3.16
CA THR A 114 -61.09 -37.44 -1.97
C THR A 114 -62.22 -38.04 -1.13
N PRO A 115 -62.48 -39.35 -1.21
CA PRO A 115 -63.44 -40.02 -0.35
C PRO A 115 -62.73 -40.50 0.90
N LYS A 116 -62.87 -39.77 2.03
CA LYS A 116 -62.74 -40.25 3.43
C LYS A 116 -62.75 -39.04 4.39
N ASP A 117 -63.61 -39.13 5.41
CA ASP A 117 -63.82 -38.19 6.55
C ASP A 117 -64.63 -36.91 6.28
N ASP A 118 -65.90 -37.09 5.90
CA ASP A 118 -66.88 -35.99 5.80
C ASP A 118 -67.55 -35.73 7.15
N ASP A 119 -66.84 -35.00 8.02
CA ASP A 119 -67.45 -34.37 9.17
C ASP A 119 -68.21 -33.11 8.74
N ASP A 120 -69.56 -33.18 8.76
CA ASP A 120 -70.45 -32.10 8.34
C ASP A 120 -70.15 -30.75 9.04
N ILE A 121 -69.65 -30.78 10.29
CA ILE A 121 -69.30 -29.56 11.04
C ILE A 121 -67.97 -28.99 10.56
N ILE A 122 -66.98 -29.83 10.29
CA ILE A 122 -65.70 -29.37 9.72
C ILE A 122 -65.94 -28.71 8.35
N SER A 123 -66.76 -29.36 7.52
CA SER A 123 -67.17 -28.83 6.21
C SER A 123 -67.92 -27.51 6.34
N PHE A 124 -68.85 -27.39 7.31
CA PHE A 124 -69.49 -26.12 7.64
C PHE A 124 -68.47 -25.05 8.05
N LEU A 125 -67.55 -25.37 8.97
CA LEU A 125 -66.56 -24.42 9.50
C LEU A 125 -65.64 -23.88 8.40
N LYS A 126 -65.08 -24.75 7.54
CA LYS A 126 -64.25 -24.32 6.41
C LYS A 126 -65.00 -23.36 5.49
N GLN A 127 -66.21 -23.74 5.06
CA GLN A 127 -67.02 -22.86 4.20
C GLN A 127 -67.41 -21.55 4.89
N ARG A 128 -67.73 -21.60 6.18
CA ARG A 128 -68.08 -20.40 6.96
C ARG A 128 -66.89 -19.45 7.06
N VAL A 129 -65.68 -19.97 7.25
CA VAL A 129 -64.44 -19.18 7.27
C VAL A 129 -64.20 -18.48 5.92
N TYR A 130 -64.26 -19.18 4.79
CA TYR A 130 -64.09 -18.56 3.47
C TYR A 130 -65.14 -17.48 3.20
N ARG A 131 -66.37 -17.66 3.69
CA ARG A 131 -67.45 -16.65 3.54
C ARG A 131 -67.23 -15.42 4.40
N ILE A 132 -66.81 -15.58 5.65
CA ILE A 132 -66.45 -14.44 6.51
C ILE A 132 -65.33 -13.62 5.85
N ASP A 133 -64.31 -14.29 5.34
CA ASP A 133 -63.18 -13.64 4.65
C ASP A 133 -63.62 -12.88 3.38
N SER A 134 -64.36 -13.54 2.49
CA SER A 134 -64.76 -13.00 1.18
C SER A 134 -65.86 -11.93 1.25
N GLN A 135 -66.77 -12.00 2.22
CA GLN A 135 -67.95 -11.12 2.27
C GLN A 135 -67.80 -9.96 3.26
N THR A 136 -67.14 -10.16 4.39
CA THR A 136 -67.06 -9.13 5.45
C THR A 136 -65.64 -8.73 5.80
N SER A 137 -64.63 -9.52 5.41
CA SER A 137 -63.22 -9.33 5.80
C SER A 137 -62.98 -9.25 7.32
N LEU A 138 -63.94 -9.72 8.13
CA LEU A 138 -63.85 -9.73 9.60
C LEU A 138 -62.98 -10.89 10.08
N LEU A 139 -61.71 -10.88 9.72
CA LEU A 139 -60.75 -11.96 10.01
C LEU A 139 -60.60 -12.22 11.52
N SER A 140 -60.82 -11.22 12.36
CA SER A 140 -60.79 -11.36 13.82
C SER A 140 -61.86 -12.32 14.38
N PHE A 141 -62.93 -12.60 13.63
CA PHE A 141 -63.96 -13.57 14.01
C PHE A 141 -63.50 -15.02 13.81
N ILE A 142 -62.60 -15.27 12.88
CA ILE A 142 -62.20 -16.62 12.48
C ILE A 142 -61.55 -17.40 13.64
N PRO A 143 -60.58 -16.85 14.41
CA PRO A 143 -60.00 -17.57 15.54
C PRO A 143 -61.04 -17.94 16.61
N THR A 144 -61.98 -17.03 16.92
CA THR A 144 -63.05 -17.29 17.89
C THR A 144 -63.99 -18.39 17.41
N LEU A 145 -64.35 -18.41 16.13
CA LEU A 145 -65.19 -19.45 15.54
C LEU A 145 -64.52 -20.83 15.60
N LEU A 146 -63.23 -20.89 15.29
CA LEU A 146 -62.51 -22.16 15.15
C LEU A 146 -62.09 -22.74 16.50
N ALA A 147 -61.71 -21.91 17.47
CA ALA A 147 -61.09 -22.32 18.75
C ALA A 147 -61.77 -23.53 19.45
N PRO A 148 -63.10 -23.63 19.56
CA PRO A 148 -63.75 -24.76 20.24
C PRO A 148 -63.64 -26.09 19.47
N PHE A 149 -63.37 -26.05 18.18
CA PHE A 149 -63.43 -27.21 17.26
C PHE A 149 -62.07 -27.62 16.71
N VAL A 150 -60.99 -26.91 17.07
CA VAL A 150 -59.62 -27.14 16.54
C VAL A 150 -59.16 -28.59 16.73
N ASN A 151 -59.49 -29.23 17.86
CA ASN A 151 -59.05 -30.58 18.19
C ASN A 151 -59.96 -31.70 17.63
N ARG A 152 -60.88 -31.37 16.72
CA ARG A 152 -61.87 -32.32 16.21
C ARG A 152 -61.28 -33.35 15.25
N SER A 153 -60.28 -32.95 14.45
CA SER A 153 -59.47 -33.87 13.65
C SER A 153 -58.07 -33.29 13.43
N ASP A 154 -57.09 -34.18 13.26
CA ASP A 154 -55.69 -33.79 13.05
C ASP A 154 -55.50 -32.99 11.75
N SER A 155 -56.20 -33.37 10.68
CA SER A 155 -56.13 -32.69 9.38
C SER A 155 -56.77 -31.30 9.42
N PHE A 156 -57.89 -31.15 10.13
CA PHE A 156 -58.53 -29.84 10.32
C PHE A 156 -57.67 -28.96 11.21
N CYS A 157 -57.14 -29.50 12.30
CA CYS A 157 -56.25 -28.74 13.15
C CYS A 157 -55.02 -28.24 12.39
N LEU A 158 -54.38 -29.13 11.62
CA LEU A 158 -53.21 -28.78 10.82
C LEU A 158 -53.55 -27.67 9.82
N TRP A 159 -54.72 -27.71 9.18
CA TRP A 159 -55.20 -26.63 8.32
C TRP A 159 -55.36 -25.30 9.09
N VAL A 160 -55.96 -25.33 10.29
CA VAL A 160 -56.10 -24.14 11.14
C VAL A 160 -54.73 -23.56 11.50
N ILE A 161 -53.81 -24.38 12.01
CA ILE A 161 -52.50 -23.94 12.50
C ILE A 161 -51.55 -23.51 11.36
N SER A 162 -51.55 -24.24 10.24
CA SER A 162 -50.56 -24.05 9.17
C SER A 162 -51.02 -23.13 8.04
N THR A 163 -52.31 -22.81 7.97
CA THR A 163 -52.86 -22.03 6.86
C THR A 163 -53.67 -20.86 7.37
N VAL A 164 -54.71 -21.11 8.18
CA VAL A 164 -55.63 -20.07 8.64
C VAL A 164 -54.97 -19.12 9.63
N GLU A 165 -54.31 -19.64 10.65
CA GLU A 165 -53.72 -18.83 11.73
C GLU A 165 -52.62 -17.88 11.21
N PRO A 166 -51.64 -18.32 10.39
CA PRO A 166 -50.67 -17.43 9.75
C PRO A 166 -51.34 -16.33 8.92
N PHE A 167 -52.30 -16.71 8.08
CA PHE A 167 -53.00 -15.76 7.22
C PHE A 167 -53.78 -14.71 8.02
N VAL A 168 -54.55 -15.16 9.01
CA VAL A 168 -55.34 -14.27 9.88
C VAL A 168 -54.41 -13.37 10.68
N LYS A 169 -53.38 -13.90 11.36
CA LYS A 169 -52.44 -13.08 12.14
C LYS A 169 -51.79 -11.99 11.29
N ARG A 170 -51.38 -12.33 10.06
CA ARG A 170 -50.82 -11.35 9.12
C ARG A 170 -51.80 -10.19 8.89
N TYR A 171 -53.01 -10.48 8.43
CA TYR A 171 -53.93 -9.45 7.94
C TYR A 171 -54.86 -8.85 9.01
N SER A 172 -55.04 -9.49 10.18
CA SER A 172 -55.86 -8.97 11.27
C SER A 172 -55.06 -8.35 12.42
N THR A 173 -53.82 -8.79 12.61
CA THR A 173 -53.05 -8.46 13.83
C THR A 173 -51.78 -7.67 13.51
N TYR A 174 -51.05 -8.02 12.46
CA TYR A 174 -49.74 -7.42 12.18
C TYR A 174 -49.78 -6.32 11.12
N TYR A 175 -50.44 -6.59 9.99
CA TYR A 175 -50.46 -5.75 8.80
C TYR A 175 -51.90 -5.52 8.33
N THR A 176 -52.69 -4.83 9.16
CA THR A 176 -54.13 -4.61 8.94
C THR A 176 -54.47 -3.75 7.74
N ASN A 177 -53.55 -2.89 7.31
CA ASN A 177 -53.75 -1.93 6.22
C ASN A 177 -53.02 -2.34 4.93
N ASP A 178 -52.72 -3.63 4.73
CA ASP A 178 -52.02 -4.10 3.54
C ASP A 178 -52.93 -4.00 2.29
N PRO A 179 -52.61 -3.13 1.30
CA PRO A 179 -53.45 -2.95 0.11
C PRO A 179 -53.44 -4.18 -0.81
N ASP A 180 -52.43 -5.03 -0.70
CA ASP A 180 -52.21 -6.20 -1.55
C ASP A 180 -52.80 -7.49 -0.93
N ARG A 181 -53.79 -7.35 -0.03
CA ARG A 181 -54.45 -8.50 0.62
C ARG A 181 -55.19 -9.36 -0.40
N ILE A 182 -54.88 -10.65 -0.39
CA ILE A 182 -55.62 -11.70 -1.12
C ILE A 182 -56.63 -12.39 -0.20
N LEU A 183 -57.55 -13.17 -0.79
CA LEU A 183 -58.47 -14.02 -0.03
C LEU A 183 -57.76 -15.29 0.46
N LEU A 184 -58.24 -15.85 1.57
CA LEU A 184 -57.72 -17.09 2.15
C LEU A 184 -57.81 -18.26 1.17
N GLU A 185 -58.90 -18.33 0.41
CA GLU A 185 -59.09 -19.38 -0.59
C GLU A 185 -58.07 -19.27 -1.73
N ASP A 186 -57.66 -18.05 -2.09
CA ASP A 186 -56.63 -17.82 -3.11
C ASP A 186 -55.24 -18.09 -2.55
N PHE A 187 -55.00 -17.72 -1.29
CA PHE A 187 -53.76 -18.01 -0.56
C PHE A 187 -53.45 -19.51 -0.52
N GLU A 188 -54.46 -20.34 -0.28
CA GLU A 188 -54.31 -21.81 -0.26
C GLU A 188 -53.86 -22.41 -1.59
N LYS A 189 -54.17 -21.74 -2.70
CA LYS A 189 -53.84 -22.21 -4.06
C LYS A 189 -52.46 -21.72 -4.53
N LEU A 190 -51.79 -20.87 -3.75
CA LEU A 190 -50.47 -20.35 -4.10
C LEU A 190 -49.39 -21.45 -4.03
N SER A 191 -48.36 -21.28 -4.86
CA SER A 191 -47.13 -22.06 -4.70
C SER A 191 -46.41 -21.66 -3.42
N ASP A 192 -45.57 -22.56 -2.89
CA ASP A 192 -44.84 -22.32 -1.63
C ASP A 192 -44.07 -20.99 -1.61
N GLY A 193 -43.37 -20.66 -2.70
CA GLY A 193 -42.61 -19.40 -2.80
C GLY A 193 -43.51 -18.16 -2.85
N ALA A 194 -44.63 -18.23 -3.57
CA ALA A 194 -45.59 -17.13 -3.63
C ALA A 194 -46.27 -16.92 -2.27
N ALA A 195 -46.69 -18.00 -1.61
CA ALA A 195 -47.29 -17.95 -0.28
C ALA A 195 -46.34 -17.33 0.76
N LEU A 196 -45.06 -17.70 0.77
CA LEU A 196 -44.06 -17.08 1.66
C LEU A 196 -43.82 -15.62 1.35
N THR A 197 -43.76 -15.25 0.07
CA THR A 197 -43.62 -13.85 -0.35
C THR A 197 -44.83 -13.04 0.10
N THR A 198 -46.04 -13.60 0.00
CA THR A 198 -47.25 -13.00 0.55
C THR A 198 -47.16 -12.89 2.07
N LEU A 199 -46.78 -13.95 2.79
CA LEU A 199 -46.71 -13.95 4.25
C LEU A 199 -45.66 -12.98 4.82
N LEU A 200 -44.58 -12.72 4.09
CA LEU A 200 -43.44 -11.93 4.55
C LEU A 200 -43.23 -10.61 3.80
N GLY A 201 -44.12 -10.25 2.86
CA GLY A 201 -43.89 -9.16 1.91
C GLY A 201 -43.67 -7.77 2.53
N LYS A 202 -44.07 -7.56 3.79
CA LYS A 202 -43.83 -6.32 4.54
C LYS A 202 -42.74 -6.45 5.61
N THR A 203 -42.30 -7.67 5.92
CA THR A 203 -41.41 -8.00 7.03
C THR A 203 -40.01 -7.38 6.89
N ALA A 204 -39.51 -7.25 5.65
CA ALA A 204 -38.20 -6.64 5.39
C ALA A 204 -38.20 -5.10 5.44
N HIS A 205 -39.37 -4.49 5.33
CA HIS A 205 -39.54 -3.04 5.20
C HIS A 205 -40.08 -2.39 6.49
N THR A 206 -40.23 -3.17 7.57
CA THR A 206 -40.65 -2.62 8.86
C THR A 206 -39.52 -1.82 9.51
N GLU A 207 -39.89 -0.73 10.15
CA GLU A 207 -38.95 0.11 10.92
C GLU A 207 -38.42 -0.61 12.18
N HIS A 208 -39.13 -1.66 12.63
CA HIS A 208 -38.79 -2.42 13.83
C HIS A 208 -38.24 -3.81 13.46
N PRO A 209 -36.95 -4.08 13.73
CA PRO A 209 -36.33 -5.37 13.44
C PRO A 209 -36.95 -6.56 14.20
N SER A 210 -37.60 -6.31 15.33
CA SER A 210 -38.32 -7.31 16.13
C SER A 210 -39.50 -7.93 15.38
N ASP A 211 -40.06 -7.23 14.39
CA ASP A 211 -41.18 -7.73 13.58
C ASP A 211 -40.76 -8.92 12.72
N ALA A 212 -39.51 -8.93 12.22
CA ALA A 212 -39.00 -10.05 11.45
C ALA A 212 -38.96 -11.34 12.26
N CYS A 213 -38.49 -11.26 13.49
CA CYS A 213 -38.45 -12.41 14.39
C CYS A 213 -39.87 -12.92 14.72
N ARG A 214 -40.79 -12.00 15.06
CA ARG A 214 -42.21 -12.32 15.29
C ARG A 214 -42.83 -13.02 14.08
N ASP A 215 -42.62 -12.51 12.87
CA ASP A 215 -43.23 -13.03 11.66
C ASP A 215 -42.71 -14.42 11.30
N VAL A 216 -41.41 -14.68 11.46
CA VAL A 216 -40.86 -16.03 11.25
C VAL A 216 -41.50 -17.02 12.23
N TYR A 217 -41.62 -16.67 13.52
CA TYR A 217 -42.20 -17.55 14.52
C TYR A 217 -43.69 -17.77 14.39
N ASN A 218 -44.45 -16.74 14.01
CA ASN A 218 -45.91 -16.77 14.05
C ASN A 218 -46.57 -16.99 12.68
N LEU A 219 -45.83 -16.76 11.59
CA LEU A 219 -46.34 -16.93 10.23
C LEU A 219 -45.63 -18.08 9.53
N VAL A 220 -44.30 -18.10 9.50
CA VAL A 220 -43.53 -19.06 8.68
C VAL A 220 -43.46 -20.45 9.31
N LEU A 221 -43.04 -20.55 10.57
CA LEU A 221 -42.90 -21.86 11.23
C LEU A 221 -44.23 -22.62 11.37
N PRO A 222 -45.35 -21.98 11.78
CA PRO A 222 -46.64 -22.65 11.78
C PRO A 222 -47.04 -23.08 10.37
N TRP A 223 -46.78 -22.25 9.37
CA TRP A 223 -47.05 -22.60 7.98
C TRP A 223 -46.25 -23.85 7.57
N ILE A 224 -44.93 -23.88 7.74
CA ILE A 224 -44.07 -25.03 7.36
C ILE A 224 -44.40 -26.35 8.09
N SER A 225 -45.15 -26.30 9.20
CA SER A 225 -45.60 -27.52 9.89
C SER A 225 -46.48 -28.44 9.04
N ASN A 226 -47.06 -27.95 7.93
CA ASN A 226 -47.81 -28.82 7.00
C ASN A 226 -46.87 -29.85 6.34
N LYS A 227 -47.15 -31.14 6.58
CA LYS A 227 -46.38 -32.30 6.07
C LYS A 227 -46.35 -32.37 4.54
N GLU A 228 -47.33 -31.80 3.84
CA GLU A 228 -47.36 -31.76 2.37
C GLU A 228 -46.18 -30.98 1.76
N ARG A 229 -45.54 -30.10 2.54
CA ARG A 229 -44.39 -29.27 2.09
C ARG A 229 -43.04 -29.94 2.26
N TRP A 230 -43.04 -31.19 2.71
CA TRP A 230 -41.85 -31.96 3.00
C TRP A 230 -41.75 -33.17 2.07
N THR A 231 -40.54 -33.42 1.59
CA THR A 231 -40.19 -34.55 0.73
C THR A 231 -39.14 -35.42 1.42
N GLY A 232 -39.09 -36.72 1.08
CA GLY A 232 -38.16 -37.67 1.70
C GLY A 232 -38.60 -38.19 3.08
N LEU A 233 -39.90 -38.09 3.41
CA LEU A 233 -40.48 -38.52 4.69
C LEU A 233 -40.91 -40.02 4.73
N GLY A 234 -40.59 -40.83 3.72
CA GLY A 234 -41.19 -42.16 3.54
C GLY A 234 -40.23 -43.35 3.32
N GLY A 235 -40.05 -44.17 4.36
CA GLY A 235 -40.60 -45.54 4.47
C GLY A 235 -40.46 -46.60 3.36
N SER A 236 -39.64 -46.45 2.33
CA SER A 236 -39.30 -47.56 1.42
C SER A 236 -37.81 -47.90 1.52
N SER A 237 -37.51 -49.18 1.72
CA SER A 237 -36.17 -49.75 1.96
C SER A 237 -35.20 -49.63 0.77
N THR A 238 -35.44 -48.73 -0.18
CA THR A 238 -34.69 -48.63 -1.44
C THR A 238 -34.22 -47.23 -1.83
N SER A 239 -34.45 -46.18 -1.02
CA SER A 239 -33.96 -44.83 -1.35
C SER A 239 -33.49 -44.05 -0.11
N ASN A 240 -32.18 -43.81 0.00
CA ASN A 240 -31.55 -42.85 0.92
C ASN A 240 -31.88 -41.39 0.54
N GLU A 241 -33.16 -41.03 0.45
CA GLU A 241 -33.55 -39.64 0.18
C GLU A 241 -33.44 -38.81 1.47
N ALA A 242 -32.62 -37.76 1.41
CA ALA A 242 -32.46 -36.83 2.52
C ALA A 242 -33.72 -35.98 2.72
N VAL A 243 -34.15 -35.81 3.97
CA VAL A 243 -35.26 -34.93 4.36
C VAL A 243 -35.06 -33.54 3.77
N ASN A 244 -36.11 -33.00 3.15
CA ASN A 244 -36.03 -31.70 2.49
C ASN A 244 -37.36 -30.94 2.56
N CYS A 245 -37.27 -29.63 2.81
CA CYS A 245 -38.37 -28.68 2.71
C CYS A 245 -38.00 -27.56 1.72
N VAL A 246 -38.62 -27.57 0.54
CA VAL A 246 -38.40 -26.56 -0.51
C VAL A 246 -38.85 -25.19 -0.04
N ALA A 247 -39.97 -25.13 0.69
CA ALA A 247 -40.51 -23.89 1.22
C ALA A 247 -39.55 -23.22 2.22
N TRP A 248 -38.93 -23.98 3.13
CA TRP A 248 -37.92 -23.42 4.04
C TRP A 248 -36.73 -22.83 3.27
N ARG A 249 -36.27 -23.47 2.20
CA ARG A 249 -35.18 -22.91 1.38
C ARG A 249 -35.56 -21.58 0.72
N HIS A 250 -36.77 -21.46 0.18
CA HIS A 250 -37.26 -20.19 -0.38
C HIS A 250 -37.30 -19.08 0.68
N PHE A 251 -37.70 -19.40 1.92
CA PHE A 251 -37.62 -18.45 3.02
C PHE A 251 -36.17 -18.02 3.31
N LEU A 252 -35.22 -18.95 3.35
CA LEU A 252 -33.81 -18.62 3.57
C LEU A 252 -33.25 -17.76 2.42
N GLU A 253 -33.66 -18.00 1.17
CA GLU A 253 -33.32 -17.14 0.04
C GLU A 253 -33.90 -15.73 0.18
N LEU A 254 -35.15 -15.60 0.65
CA LEU A 254 -35.74 -14.30 0.97
C LEU A 254 -34.95 -13.59 2.09
N MET A 255 -34.53 -14.30 3.14
CA MET A 255 -33.67 -13.74 4.18
C MET A 255 -32.34 -13.22 3.61
N LEU A 256 -31.74 -13.92 2.65
CA LEU A 256 -30.54 -13.42 1.96
C LEU A 256 -30.81 -12.13 1.19
N THR A 257 -31.99 -11.96 0.59
CA THR A 257 -32.36 -10.69 -0.04
C THR A 257 -32.53 -9.56 0.98
N TRP A 258 -33.10 -9.85 2.16
CA TRP A 258 -33.22 -8.87 3.24
C TRP A 258 -31.86 -8.40 3.74
N ASN A 259 -30.91 -9.33 3.87
CA ASN A 259 -29.54 -9.05 4.28
C ASN A 259 -28.82 -8.04 3.36
N LEU A 260 -29.09 -8.08 2.05
CA LEU A 260 -28.54 -7.12 1.09
C LEU A 260 -29.07 -5.70 1.30
N HIS A 261 -30.31 -5.56 1.80
CA HIS A 261 -30.94 -4.28 2.08
C HIS A 261 -30.65 -3.75 3.48
N SER A 262 -30.66 -4.62 4.49
CA SER A 262 -30.52 -4.26 5.91
C SER A 262 -29.79 -5.35 6.71
N TRP A 263 -28.52 -5.08 7.04
CA TRP A 263 -27.73 -5.92 7.94
C TRP A 263 -28.33 -5.97 9.35
N SER A 264 -28.85 -4.86 9.86
CA SER A 264 -29.41 -4.77 11.21
C SER A 264 -30.65 -5.66 11.39
N THR A 265 -31.50 -5.79 10.36
CA THR A 265 -32.64 -6.71 10.39
C THR A 265 -32.17 -8.16 10.53
N THR A 266 -31.11 -8.53 9.82
CA THR A 266 -30.52 -9.87 9.89
C THR A 266 -29.91 -10.15 11.26
N VAL A 267 -29.12 -9.21 11.81
CA VAL A 267 -28.53 -9.36 13.14
C VAL A 267 -29.61 -9.53 14.21
N ASN A 268 -30.62 -8.66 14.23
CA ASN A 268 -31.71 -8.76 15.20
C ASN A 268 -32.47 -10.09 15.09
N LEU A 269 -32.71 -10.55 13.86
CA LEU A 269 -33.37 -11.83 13.62
C LEU A 269 -32.54 -12.99 14.17
N VAL A 270 -31.21 -12.97 13.98
CA VAL A 270 -30.30 -14.00 14.51
C VAL A 270 -30.18 -13.93 16.03
N GLU A 271 -30.10 -12.74 16.62
CA GLU A 271 -29.95 -12.56 18.07
C GLU A 271 -31.16 -13.02 18.86
N HIS A 272 -32.36 -12.85 18.31
CA HIS A 272 -33.62 -13.26 18.95
C HIS A 272 -34.10 -14.64 18.49
N TRP A 273 -33.28 -15.37 17.72
CA TRP A 273 -33.56 -16.74 17.33
C TRP A 273 -33.24 -17.70 18.48
N ASN A 274 -34.27 -18.36 19.00
CA ASN A 274 -34.28 -19.32 20.10
C ASN A 274 -34.41 -20.77 19.59
N GLY A 275 -34.18 -21.00 18.29
CA GLY A 275 -34.27 -22.32 17.66
C GLY A 275 -35.64 -22.63 17.06
N SER A 276 -35.67 -23.56 16.10
CA SER A 276 -36.91 -24.00 15.43
C SER A 276 -37.91 -24.67 16.39
N ARG A 277 -37.42 -25.23 17.50
CA ARG A 277 -38.24 -25.88 18.56
C ARG A 277 -38.89 -24.90 19.54
N SER A 278 -38.57 -23.60 19.48
CA SER A 278 -39.09 -22.61 20.44
C SER A 278 -40.57 -22.28 20.25
N VAL A 279 -41.12 -22.49 19.05
CA VAL A 279 -42.55 -22.34 18.79
C VAL A 279 -43.27 -23.54 19.38
N LYS A 280 -44.00 -23.31 20.47
CA LYS A 280 -45.02 -24.26 20.92
C LYS A 280 -46.20 -24.15 19.96
N LEU A 281 -46.17 -24.90 18.86
CA LEU A 281 -47.40 -25.19 18.11
C LEU A 281 -48.37 -25.84 19.11
N SER A 282 -49.61 -25.36 19.14
CA SER A 282 -50.59 -25.73 20.17
C SER A 282 -50.70 -27.24 20.40
N ASN A 283 -50.89 -27.62 21.67
CA ASN A 283 -50.98 -28.96 22.31
C ASN A 283 -51.54 -30.15 21.50
N ILE A 284 -50.98 -30.49 20.35
CA ILE A 284 -51.33 -31.69 19.57
C ILE A 284 -50.10 -32.55 19.39
N SER A 285 -50.26 -33.82 19.78
CA SER A 285 -49.23 -34.86 19.77
C SER A 285 -48.90 -35.40 18.36
N SER A 286 -49.68 -35.07 17.32
CA SER A 286 -49.54 -35.61 15.95
C SER A 286 -49.09 -34.60 14.88
N SER A 287 -49.06 -33.30 15.21
CA SER A 287 -48.65 -32.19 14.32
C SER A 287 -47.22 -31.69 14.57
N SER A 288 -46.47 -32.32 15.47
CA SER A 288 -45.06 -32.00 15.68
C SER A 288 -44.23 -32.52 14.50
N LEU A 289 -43.33 -31.68 14.00
CA LEU A 289 -42.26 -32.11 13.11
C LEU A 289 -41.41 -33.19 13.81
N ASP A 290 -40.87 -34.12 13.03
CA ASP A 290 -39.94 -35.14 13.53
C ASP A 290 -38.57 -34.53 13.86
N GLU A 291 -37.78 -35.21 14.70
CA GLU A 291 -36.42 -34.78 15.06
C GLU A 291 -35.52 -34.55 13.82
N ALA A 292 -35.67 -35.38 12.78
CA ALA A 292 -34.94 -35.21 11.53
C ALA A 292 -35.32 -33.92 10.80
N GLN A 293 -36.59 -33.50 10.87
CA GLN A 293 -37.08 -32.27 10.26
C GLN A 293 -36.59 -31.04 11.04
N TYR A 294 -36.64 -31.05 12.37
CA TYR A 294 -36.07 -29.96 13.19
C TYR A 294 -34.57 -29.79 12.96
N ASN A 295 -33.81 -30.90 12.93
CA ASN A 295 -32.38 -30.85 12.65
C ASN A 295 -32.10 -30.32 11.23
N PHE A 296 -32.96 -30.60 10.24
CA PHE A 296 -32.85 -30.00 8.91
C PHE A 296 -33.07 -28.48 8.94
N LEU A 297 -34.11 -28.00 9.64
CA LEU A 297 -34.40 -26.56 9.77
C LEU A 297 -33.24 -25.83 10.42
N ASP A 298 -32.74 -26.33 11.56
CA ASP A 298 -31.66 -25.72 12.32
C ASP A 298 -30.34 -25.70 11.51
N ASN A 299 -29.99 -26.79 10.83
CA ASN A 299 -28.77 -26.84 9.99
C ASN A 299 -28.85 -25.89 8.78
N ALA A 300 -30.02 -25.83 8.11
CA ALA A 300 -30.22 -24.94 6.97
C ALA A 300 -30.23 -23.47 7.40
N TRP A 301 -30.78 -23.18 8.59
CA TRP A 301 -30.74 -21.86 9.22
C TRP A 301 -29.30 -21.42 9.52
N ASP A 302 -28.52 -22.27 10.18
CA ASP A 302 -27.11 -22.01 10.46
C ASP A 302 -26.32 -21.74 9.17
N GLN A 303 -26.57 -22.52 8.10
CA GLN A 303 -25.96 -22.32 6.79
C GLN A 303 -26.34 -20.97 6.16
N ALA A 304 -27.60 -20.56 6.28
CA ALA A 304 -28.07 -19.27 5.80
C ALA A 304 -27.44 -18.10 6.56
N ILE A 305 -27.27 -18.21 7.87
CA ILE A 305 -26.57 -17.21 8.69
C ILE A 305 -25.13 -17.03 8.21
N ILE A 306 -24.39 -18.12 8.04
CA ILE A 306 -23.01 -18.08 7.53
C ILE A 306 -22.98 -17.39 6.16
N THR A 307 -23.94 -17.70 5.30
CA THR A 307 -24.10 -17.06 3.99
C THR A 307 -24.40 -15.56 4.10
N CYS A 308 -25.25 -15.14 5.04
CA CYS A 308 -25.52 -13.72 5.30
C CYS A 308 -24.24 -12.96 5.66
N VAL A 309 -23.39 -13.55 6.51
CA VAL A 309 -22.12 -12.93 6.90
C VAL A 309 -21.19 -12.78 5.69
N TYR A 310 -21.09 -13.80 4.83
CA TYR A 310 -20.33 -13.67 3.57
C TYR A 310 -20.89 -12.58 2.67
N ASN A 311 -22.20 -12.43 2.59
CA ASN A 311 -22.88 -11.45 1.73
C ASN A 311 -23.07 -10.07 2.37
N MET A 312 -22.48 -9.83 3.55
CA MET A 312 -22.55 -8.54 4.22
C MET A 312 -21.88 -7.45 3.36
N SER A 313 -22.66 -6.42 3.00
CA SER A 313 -22.19 -5.25 2.24
C SER A 313 -21.61 -4.15 3.12
N ASN A 314 -21.98 -4.12 4.41
CA ASN A 314 -21.54 -3.10 5.36
C ASN A 314 -20.09 -3.34 5.80
N THR A 315 -19.23 -2.35 5.60
CA THR A 315 -17.80 -2.38 5.96
C THR A 315 -17.51 -1.65 7.27
N GLY A 316 -18.53 -1.14 7.96
CA GLY A 316 -18.41 -0.46 9.24
C GLY A 316 -17.90 -1.38 10.35
N THR A 317 -17.17 -0.81 11.31
CA THR A 317 -16.59 -1.55 12.44
C THR A 317 -17.65 -2.27 13.26
N GLU A 318 -18.76 -1.60 13.57
CA GLU A 318 -19.88 -2.20 14.31
C GLU A 318 -20.46 -3.43 13.63
N ALA A 319 -20.69 -3.38 12.32
CA ALA A 319 -21.21 -4.51 11.55
C ALA A 319 -20.25 -5.72 11.56
N ILE A 320 -18.94 -5.45 11.49
CA ILE A 320 -17.90 -6.48 11.58
C ILE A 320 -17.87 -7.12 12.98
N HIS A 321 -18.03 -6.33 14.05
CA HIS A 321 -18.16 -6.87 15.41
C HIS A 321 -19.42 -7.72 15.58
N GLN A 322 -20.56 -7.28 15.04
CA GLN A 322 -21.80 -8.06 15.05
C GLN A 322 -21.64 -9.39 14.30
N ALA A 323 -21.01 -9.36 13.11
CA ALA A 323 -20.70 -10.57 12.34
C ALA A 323 -19.80 -11.55 13.12
N TYR A 324 -18.79 -11.02 13.82
CA TYR A 324 -17.94 -11.83 14.70
C TYR A 324 -18.73 -12.43 15.85
N GLY A 325 -19.57 -11.63 16.53
CA GLY A 325 -20.44 -12.08 17.62
C GLY A 325 -21.43 -13.17 17.22
N ILE A 326 -21.91 -13.16 15.97
CA ILE A 326 -22.72 -14.25 15.42
C ILE A 326 -21.87 -15.53 15.31
N CYS A 327 -20.64 -15.44 14.77
CA CYS A 327 -19.76 -16.59 14.62
C CYS A 327 -19.34 -17.18 15.97
N THR A 328 -19.08 -16.35 16.99
CA THR A 328 -18.73 -16.83 18.33
C THR A 328 -19.88 -17.60 18.98
N LYS A 329 -21.11 -17.07 18.94
CA LYS A 329 -22.31 -17.78 19.43
C LYS A 329 -22.49 -19.15 18.76
N MET A 330 -22.29 -19.21 17.44
CA MET A 330 -22.37 -20.47 16.70
C MET A 330 -21.24 -21.46 17.04
N LEU A 331 -20.04 -20.97 17.35
CA LEU A 331 -18.92 -21.81 17.81
C LEU A 331 -19.14 -22.31 19.25
N GLU A 332 -19.66 -21.46 20.14
CA GLU A 332 -19.98 -21.80 21.53
C GLU A 332 -21.01 -22.94 21.59
N SER A 333 -22.03 -22.89 20.73
CA SER A 333 -23.02 -23.97 20.59
C SER A 333 -22.39 -25.32 20.20
N ARG A 334 -21.17 -25.30 19.65
CA ARG A 334 -20.37 -26.47 19.23
C ARG A 334 -19.22 -26.78 20.19
N ALA A 335 -19.28 -26.25 21.42
CA ALA A 335 -18.27 -26.42 22.47
C ALA A 335 -16.86 -25.91 22.12
N ILE A 336 -16.76 -24.97 21.17
CA ILE A 336 -15.53 -24.23 20.87
C ILE A 336 -15.74 -22.81 21.38
N SER A 337 -14.93 -22.38 22.35
CA SER A 337 -15.07 -21.04 22.94
C SER A 337 -13.93 -20.13 22.46
N PRO A 338 -14.09 -19.40 21.34
CA PRO A 338 -13.16 -18.34 20.97
C PRO A 338 -13.32 -17.14 21.93
N PRO A 339 -12.30 -16.27 22.03
CA PRO A 339 -12.43 -14.98 22.71
C PRO A 339 -13.65 -14.18 22.21
N SER A 340 -14.46 -13.67 23.14
CA SER A 340 -15.69 -12.94 22.81
C SER A 340 -15.44 -11.61 22.09
N GLU A 341 -14.30 -10.96 22.36
CA GLU A 341 -13.88 -9.72 21.69
C GLU A 341 -12.96 -10.03 20.51
N LEU A 342 -13.19 -9.32 19.40
CA LEU A 342 -12.43 -9.51 18.16
C LEU A 342 -10.96 -9.11 18.33
N GLU A 343 -10.67 -8.05 19.08
CA GLU A 343 -9.32 -7.58 19.35
C GLU A 343 -8.51 -8.60 20.17
N LEU A 344 -9.15 -9.23 21.16
CA LEU A 344 -8.56 -10.31 21.93
C LEU A 344 -8.30 -11.53 21.06
N TYR A 345 -9.24 -11.86 20.16
CA TYR A 345 -9.07 -12.94 19.19
C TYR A 345 -7.85 -12.72 18.29
N LEU A 346 -7.72 -11.53 17.71
CA LEU A 346 -6.60 -11.15 16.84
C LEU A 346 -5.24 -11.16 17.58
N SER A 347 -5.25 -10.89 18.87
CA SER A 347 -4.06 -10.89 19.73
C SER A 347 -3.74 -12.27 20.31
N SER A 348 -4.64 -13.23 20.19
CA SER A 348 -4.50 -14.54 20.81
C SER A 348 -3.54 -15.45 20.03
N SER A 349 -2.75 -16.23 20.77
CA SER A 349 -1.89 -17.29 20.19
C SER A 349 -2.68 -18.51 19.73
N GLU A 350 -3.88 -18.68 20.28
CA GLU A 350 -4.86 -19.76 20.02
C GLU A 350 -5.88 -19.31 18.97
N THR A 351 -5.39 -18.70 17.91
CA THR A 351 -6.20 -18.50 16.72
C THR A 351 -6.62 -19.86 16.18
N LEU A 352 -7.94 -20.04 16.01
CA LEU A 352 -8.54 -21.24 15.42
C LEU A 352 -8.10 -21.34 13.95
N ALA A 353 -6.87 -21.79 13.72
CA ALA A 353 -6.43 -22.18 12.40
C ALA A 353 -7.33 -23.35 11.98
N PRO A 354 -7.91 -23.34 10.76
CA PRO A 354 -8.68 -24.47 10.28
C PRO A 354 -7.83 -25.74 10.42
N ALA A 355 -8.31 -26.73 11.19
CA ALA A 355 -7.55 -27.94 11.51
C ALA A 355 -7.08 -28.67 10.23
N ASP A 356 -7.82 -28.51 9.12
CA ASP A 356 -7.46 -28.97 7.79
C ASP A 356 -7.47 -27.78 6.81
N ILE A 357 -6.32 -27.17 6.55
CA ILE A 357 -6.20 -26.15 5.48
C ILE A 357 -6.21 -26.80 4.08
N GLY A 358 -6.23 -28.13 4.01
CA GLY A 358 -6.27 -28.89 2.76
C GLY A 358 -7.43 -28.51 1.83
N PHE A 359 -8.60 -28.15 2.39
CA PHE A 359 -9.76 -27.79 1.55
C PHE A 359 -9.53 -26.48 0.76
N LEU A 360 -8.72 -25.52 1.26
CA LEU A 360 -8.44 -24.25 0.57
C LEU A 360 -7.67 -24.40 -0.75
N THR A 361 -7.18 -25.60 -1.08
CA THR A 361 -6.53 -25.89 -2.36
C THR A 361 -7.51 -26.19 -3.49
N ASP A 362 -8.80 -26.37 -3.20
CA ASP A 362 -9.81 -26.66 -4.22
C ASP A 362 -10.26 -25.37 -4.94
N THR A 363 -9.85 -25.23 -6.22
CA THR A 363 -10.24 -24.13 -7.11
C THR A 363 -11.76 -23.92 -7.23
N LYS A 364 -12.56 -24.95 -6.91
CA LYS A 364 -14.04 -24.89 -6.96
C LYS A 364 -14.66 -24.05 -5.85
N LEU A 365 -13.94 -23.75 -4.76
CA LEU A 365 -14.44 -22.97 -3.63
C LEU A 365 -14.91 -21.55 -4.00
N SER A 366 -14.21 -20.92 -4.95
CA SER A 366 -14.61 -19.59 -5.46
C SER A 366 -15.97 -19.62 -6.17
N SER A 367 -16.31 -20.73 -6.84
CA SER A 367 -17.60 -20.91 -7.51
C SER A 367 -18.74 -21.13 -6.51
N PHE A 368 -18.46 -21.81 -5.39
CA PHE A 368 -19.43 -22.07 -4.33
C PHE A 368 -19.92 -20.77 -3.65
N LEU A 369 -19.05 -19.78 -3.44
CA LEU A 369 -19.45 -18.46 -2.94
C LEU A 369 -20.36 -17.67 -3.91
N ARG A 370 -20.27 -17.94 -5.21
CA ARG A 370 -20.97 -17.17 -6.25
C ARG A 370 -22.35 -17.71 -6.57
N ASN A 371 -22.48 -19.03 -6.72
CA ASN A 371 -23.69 -19.62 -7.32
C ASN A 371 -24.40 -20.66 -6.43
N HIS A 372 -23.75 -21.16 -5.37
CA HIS A 372 -24.22 -22.32 -4.60
C HIS A 372 -24.09 -22.12 -3.09
N SER A 373 -24.50 -20.95 -2.58
CA SER A 373 -24.31 -20.59 -1.17
C SER A 373 -25.17 -21.40 -0.19
N LEU A 374 -26.35 -21.85 -0.60
CA LEU A 374 -27.24 -22.69 0.23
C LEU A 374 -27.19 -24.19 -0.14
N ASP A 375 -26.23 -24.62 -0.96
CA ASP A 375 -26.06 -26.04 -1.30
C ASP A 375 -25.41 -26.78 -0.11
N ALA A 376 -25.94 -27.95 0.25
CA ALA A 376 -25.42 -28.79 1.33
C ALA A 376 -23.98 -29.26 1.07
N LYS A 377 -23.53 -29.28 -0.20
CA LYS A 377 -22.16 -29.62 -0.61
C LYS A 377 -21.15 -28.48 -0.40
N ASN A 378 -21.60 -27.27 -0.10
CA ASN A 378 -20.73 -26.11 0.02
C ASN A 378 -20.04 -26.05 1.39
N ILE A 379 -18.80 -26.54 1.43
CA ILE A 379 -17.96 -26.62 2.64
C ILE A 379 -17.76 -25.26 3.33
N LEU A 380 -17.84 -24.13 2.60
CA LEU A 380 -17.65 -22.79 3.17
C LEU A 380 -18.84 -22.30 3.99
N THR A 381 -20.04 -22.79 3.66
CA THR A 381 -21.30 -22.36 4.27
C THR A 381 -21.91 -23.45 5.16
N THR A 382 -21.56 -24.72 4.96
CA THR A 382 -21.99 -25.81 5.84
C THR A 382 -21.50 -25.53 7.26
N PRO A 383 -22.36 -25.59 8.30
CA PRO A 383 -22.05 -25.05 9.62
C PRO A 383 -21.19 -26.00 10.48
N THR A 384 -19.94 -26.15 10.06
CA THR A 384 -18.89 -26.93 10.73
C THR A 384 -17.99 -26.02 11.56
N SER A 385 -17.25 -26.59 12.51
CA SER A 385 -16.23 -25.84 13.26
C SER A 385 -15.17 -25.23 12.34
N GLN A 386 -14.83 -25.93 11.25
CA GLN A 386 -13.82 -25.50 10.27
C GLN A 386 -14.30 -24.28 9.46
N SER A 387 -15.52 -24.31 8.94
CA SER A 387 -16.08 -23.20 8.15
C SER A 387 -16.31 -21.94 9.00
N LEU A 388 -16.78 -22.11 10.24
CA LEU A 388 -16.93 -21.01 11.20
C LEU A 388 -15.58 -20.42 11.61
N SER A 389 -14.57 -21.26 11.87
CA SER A 389 -13.21 -20.77 12.18
C SER A 389 -12.59 -20.03 11.00
N PHE A 390 -12.78 -20.55 9.78
CA PHE A 390 -12.36 -19.87 8.55
C PHE A 390 -13.08 -18.52 8.39
N LEU A 391 -14.39 -18.47 8.60
CA LEU A 391 -15.16 -17.23 8.54
C LEU A 391 -14.70 -16.21 9.60
N SER A 392 -14.45 -16.63 10.84
CA SER A 392 -13.89 -15.76 11.89
C SER A 392 -12.55 -15.15 11.49
N ASN A 393 -11.67 -15.93 10.83
CA ASN A 393 -10.41 -15.42 10.31
C ASN A 393 -10.61 -14.41 9.16
N LEU A 394 -11.60 -14.62 8.29
CA LEU A 394 -11.96 -13.66 7.24
C LEU A 394 -12.52 -12.36 7.82
N ILE A 395 -13.39 -12.44 8.83
CA ILE A 395 -13.93 -11.27 9.55
C ILE A 395 -12.79 -10.49 10.20
N GLY A 396 -11.87 -11.17 10.90
CA GLY A 396 -10.68 -10.54 11.48
C GLY A 396 -9.78 -9.89 10.43
N SER A 397 -9.59 -10.54 9.28
CA SER A 397 -8.82 -9.97 8.17
C SER A 397 -9.49 -8.71 7.58
N THR A 398 -10.83 -8.74 7.49
CA THR A 398 -11.65 -7.61 7.05
C THR A 398 -11.53 -6.43 8.03
N TYR A 399 -11.62 -6.70 9.33
CA TYR A 399 -11.43 -5.71 10.40
C TYR A 399 -10.08 -5.00 10.28
N ILE A 400 -8.98 -5.77 10.15
CA ILE A 400 -7.64 -5.21 10.02
C ILE A 400 -7.54 -4.32 8.77
N CYS A 401 -8.02 -4.79 7.61
CA CYS A 401 -7.98 -4.01 6.38
C CYS A 401 -8.76 -2.70 6.48
N ASN A 402 -9.92 -2.72 7.14
CA ASN A 402 -10.77 -1.54 7.29
C ASN A 402 -10.20 -0.54 8.30
N ARG A 403 -9.51 -1.01 9.33
CA ARG A 403 -8.74 -0.16 10.24
C ARG A 403 -7.69 0.66 9.48
N PHE A 404 -7.01 0.08 8.49
CA PHE A 404 -6.06 0.77 7.62
C PHE A 404 -6.70 1.45 6.39
N GLY A 405 -8.03 1.57 6.35
CA GLY A 405 -8.76 2.38 5.37
C GLY A 405 -9.09 1.70 4.03
N LEU A 406 -9.06 0.37 3.93
CA LEU A 406 -9.29 -0.34 2.66
C LEU A 406 -10.75 -0.70 2.35
N GLY A 407 -11.70 -0.49 3.28
CA GLY A 407 -13.14 -0.65 3.03
C GLY A 407 -13.53 -1.96 2.34
N LEU A 408 -12.88 -3.08 2.70
CA LEU A 408 -13.13 -4.39 2.14
C LEU A 408 -14.34 -5.04 2.84
N THR A 409 -15.08 -5.85 2.08
CA THR A 409 -16.13 -6.73 2.59
C THR A 409 -15.57 -8.12 2.89
N VAL A 410 -16.25 -8.89 3.74
CA VAL A 410 -15.87 -10.28 4.06
C VAL A 410 -15.78 -11.13 2.79
N ARG A 411 -16.69 -10.91 1.83
CA ARG A 411 -16.68 -11.56 0.51
C ARG A 411 -15.42 -11.28 -0.29
N GLN A 412 -15.02 -10.01 -0.38
CA GLN A 412 -13.83 -9.63 -1.15
C GLN A 412 -12.56 -10.21 -0.53
N VAL A 413 -12.48 -10.23 0.80
CA VAL A 413 -11.38 -10.89 1.53
C VAL A 413 -11.38 -12.39 1.25
N ALA A 414 -12.54 -13.04 1.25
CA ALA A 414 -12.66 -14.46 0.89
C ALA A 414 -12.18 -14.75 -0.54
N ASP A 415 -12.58 -13.94 -1.53
CA ASP A 415 -12.15 -14.09 -2.92
C ASP A 415 -10.62 -13.94 -3.07
N LEU A 416 -9.98 -13.01 -2.33
CA LEU A 416 -8.53 -12.83 -2.33
C LEU A 416 -7.78 -13.97 -1.62
N VAL A 417 -8.35 -14.49 -0.54
CA VAL A 417 -7.79 -15.64 0.20
C VAL A 417 -7.91 -16.93 -0.62
N LEU A 418 -9.00 -17.12 -1.37
CA LEU A 418 -9.19 -18.33 -2.18
C LEU A 418 -8.40 -18.28 -3.50
N SER A 419 -8.19 -17.11 -4.08
CA SER A 419 -7.39 -16.96 -5.31
C SER A 419 -5.89 -17.12 -5.08
N GLN A 420 -5.37 -16.70 -3.92
CA GLN A 420 -3.94 -16.74 -3.58
C GLN A 420 -3.03 -16.12 -4.66
N ASP A 421 -3.47 -15.07 -5.37
CA ASP A 421 -2.64 -14.38 -6.35
C ASP A 421 -1.59 -13.49 -5.66
N LEU A 422 -0.31 -13.83 -5.86
CA LEU A 422 0.83 -13.08 -5.34
C LEU A 422 0.79 -11.60 -5.75
N ARG A 423 0.39 -11.28 -6.99
CA ARG A 423 0.40 -9.90 -7.49
C ARG A 423 -0.66 -9.05 -6.79
N GLU A 424 -1.88 -9.58 -6.67
CA GLU A 424 -2.98 -8.90 -5.98
C GLU A 424 -2.68 -8.72 -4.48
N GLN A 425 -2.13 -9.75 -3.83
CA GLN A 425 -1.76 -9.66 -2.41
C GLN A 425 -0.60 -8.68 -2.16
N LYS A 426 0.41 -8.62 -3.06
CA LYS A 426 1.46 -7.57 -2.98
C LYS A 426 0.88 -6.17 -3.14
N ALA A 427 -0.04 -5.98 -4.09
CA ALA A 427 -0.72 -4.70 -4.25
C ALA A 427 -1.55 -4.33 -3.01
N LEU A 428 -2.20 -5.31 -2.36
CA LEU A 428 -2.92 -5.12 -1.10
C LEU A 428 -1.97 -4.72 0.04
N LEU A 429 -0.83 -5.40 0.18
CA LEU A 429 0.20 -5.03 1.16
C LEU A 429 0.66 -3.57 0.97
N SER A 430 0.96 -3.16 -0.26
CA SER A 430 1.34 -1.76 -0.54
C SER A 430 0.24 -0.76 -0.18
N LYS A 431 -1.05 -1.13 -0.33
CA LYS A 431 -2.17 -0.30 0.10
C LYS A 431 -2.28 -0.22 1.63
N LEU A 432 -2.12 -1.35 2.34
CA LEU A 432 -2.11 -1.39 3.80
C LEU A 432 -1.00 -0.52 4.38
N ILE A 433 0.20 -0.62 3.83
CA ILE A 433 1.36 0.20 4.24
C ILE A 433 1.10 1.69 4.00
N ARG A 434 0.49 2.03 2.87
CA ARG A 434 0.10 3.42 2.60
C ARG A 434 -0.92 3.92 3.62
N GLY A 435 -1.90 3.09 3.98
CA GLY A 435 -2.88 3.39 5.04
C GLY A 435 -2.19 3.65 6.38
N LEU A 436 -1.29 2.76 6.79
CA LEU A 436 -0.45 2.91 7.98
C LEU A 436 0.33 4.23 7.98
N CYS A 437 1.00 4.55 6.86
CA CYS A 437 1.77 5.79 6.72
C CYS A 437 0.92 7.07 6.65
N SER A 438 -0.37 6.99 6.35
CA SER A 438 -1.24 8.15 6.15
C SER A 438 -2.07 8.50 7.39
N GLN A 439 -2.30 7.54 8.28
CA GLN A 439 -3.16 7.72 9.45
C GLN A 439 -2.35 8.18 10.67
N PRO A 440 -2.71 9.31 11.31
CA PRO A 440 -2.00 9.81 12.49
C PRO A 440 -2.18 8.92 13.73
N LEU A 441 -3.26 8.14 13.78
CA LEU A 441 -3.57 7.23 14.88
C LEU A 441 -2.51 6.13 15.10
N HIS A 442 -1.68 5.89 14.09
CA HIS A 442 -0.64 4.86 14.09
C HIS A 442 0.79 5.43 14.11
N ASP A 443 0.97 6.74 14.32
CA ASP A 443 2.30 7.32 14.29
C ASP A 443 3.14 6.97 15.54
N ASP A 444 2.50 6.56 16.63
CA ASP A 444 3.17 6.11 17.86
C ASP A 444 3.89 4.77 17.70
N ASP A 445 4.93 4.55 18.50
CA ASP A 445 5.74 3.32 18.45
C ASP A 445 4.91 2.04 18.67
N SER A 446 3.90 2.11 19.54
CA SER A 446 2.95 1.02 19.78
C SER A 446 2.07 0.73 18.57
N GLY A 447 1.69 1.75 17.81
CA GLY A 447 0.88 1.66 16.59
C GLY A 447 1.61 0.88 15.49
N TRP A 448 2.91 1.16 15.30
CA TRP A 448 3.76 0.43 14.35
C TRP A 448 3.95 -1.04 14.73
N LEU A 449 4.17 -1.32 16.02
CA LEU A 449 4.29 -2.70 16.51
C LEU A 449 2.98 -3.47 16.30
N GLN A 450 1.83 -2.85 16.61
CA GLN A 450 0.53 -3.46 16.41
C GLN A 450 0.23 -3.69 14.91
N ALA A 451 0.61 -2.75 14.05
CA ALA A 451 0.46 -2.90 12.60
C ALA A 451 1.30 -4.04 12.05
N ARG A 452 2.57 -4.16 12.48
CA ARG A 452 3.43 -5.29 12.14
C ARG A 452 2.81 -6.62 12.56
N THR A 453 2.35 -6.74 13.80
CA THR A 453 1.67 -7.95 14.28
C THR A 453 0.42 -8.26 13.46
N SER A 454 -0.36 -7.24 13.10
CA SER A 454 -1.57 -7.41 12.28
C SER A 454 -1.25 -7.89 10.86
N PHE A 455 -0.19 -7.38 10.22
CA PHE A 455 0.20 -7.81 8.87
C PHE A 455 0.76 -9.24 8.87
N LEU A 456 1.52 -9.62 9.89
CA LEU A 456 1.97 -11.00 10.07
C LEU A 456 0.78 -11.93 10.37
N TRP A 457 -0.17 -11.48 11.18
CA TRP A 457 -1.42 -12.20 11.42
C TRP A 457 -2.22 -12.39 10.12
N LEU A 458 -2.31 -11.37 9.24
CA LEU A 458 -2.99 -11.50 7.93
C LEU A 458 -2.36 -12.57 7.03
N ARG A 459 -1.09 -12.95 7.24
CA ARG A 459 -0.42 -13.99 6.46
C ARG A 459 -0.79 -15.41 6.93
N HIS A 460 -0.80 -15.63 8.24
CA HIS A 460 -0.90 -16.98 8.82
C HIS A 460 -2.17 -17.23 9.63
N TRP A 461 -2.94 -16.17 9.90
CA TRP A 461 -3.96 -16.09 10.93
C TRP A 461 -3.48 -16.55 12.30
N ASN A 462 -2.18 -16.39 12.58
CA ASN A 462 -1.55 -16.71 13.85
C ASN A 462 -0.22 -15.96 13.94
N ILE A 463 0.11 -15.44 15.13
CA ILE A 463 1.30 -14.62 15.37
C ILE A 463 2.57 -15.48 15.59
N ASN A 464 2.43 -16.73 16.03
CA ASN A 464 3.53 -17.57 16.53
C ASN A 464 4.02 -18.65 15.54
N LYS A 465 3.49 -18.70 14.31
CA LYS A 465 3.93 -19.72 13.34
C LYS A 465 5.32 -19.38 12.81
N LYS A 466 6.17 -20.42 12.69
CA LYS A 466 7.52 -20.29 12.14
C LYS A 466 7.50 -19.67 10.74
N ILE A 467 8.54 -18.88 10.45
CA ILE A 467 8.74 -18.10 9.21
C ILE A 467 8.63 -18.98 7.94
N ASP A 468 8.97 -20.27 8.04
CA ASP A 468 9.12 -21.20 6.93
C ASP A 468 7.82 -21.92 6.50
N VAL A 469 6.70 -21.67 7.18
CA VAL A 469 5.42 -22.29 6.83
C VAL A 469 4.69 -21.47 5.77
N LYS A 470 4.12 -22.14 4.76
CA LYS A 470 3.25 -21.52 3.74
C LYS A 470 2.14 -20.73 4.44
N GLY A 471 1.93 -19.49 4.01
CA GLY A 471 0.85 -18.65 4.52
C GLY A 471 -0.48 -19.12 3.95
N HIS A 472 -1.55 -18.91 4.71
CA HIS A 472 -2.91 -19.35 4.35
C HIS A 472 -3.95 -18.25 4.48
N GLY A 473 -3.56 -17.09 5.03
CA GLY A 473 -4.44 -15.94 5.16
C GLY A 473 -4.47 -15.05 3.92
N LEU A 474 -4.95 -13.82 4.13
CA LEU A 474 -5.11 -12.80 3.08
C LEU A 474 -3.79 -12.42 2.40
N LEU A 475 -2.68 -12.44 3.14
CA LEU A 475 -1.32 -12.23 2.61
C LEU A 475 -0.55 -13.55 2.48
N GLY A 476 -1.26 -14.68 2.39
CA GLY A 476 -0.67 -16.01 2.49
C GLY A 476 0.39 -16.35 1.43
N ALA A 477 0.26 -15.79 0.22
CA ALA A 477 1.21 -15.98 -0.87
C ALA A 477 2.47 -15.09 -0.71
N VAL A 478 2.38 -14.00 0.05
CA VAL A 478 3.50 -13.07 0.27
C VAL A 478 4.48 -13.66 1.29
N GLY A 479 5.78 -13.59 1.02
CA GLY A 479 6.81 -14.08 1.94
C GLY A 479 6.88 -13.22 3.21
N VAL A 480 7.20 -13.83 4.36
CA VAL A 480 7.42 -13.07 5.62
C VAL A 480 8.53 -12.04 5.44
N LEU A 481 9.62 -12.43 4.77
CA LEU A 481 10.73 -11.53 4.45
C LEU A 481 10.29 -10.33 3.61
N GLU A 482 9.34 -10.51 2.69
CA GLU A 482 8.82 -9.41 1.86
C GLU A 482 7.97 -8.44 2.71
N ILE A 483 7.10 -8.96 3.57
CA ILE A 483 6.29 -8.15 4.50
C ILE A 483 7.21 -7.33 5.41
N GLU A 484 8.19 -7.99 6.05
CA GLU A 484 9.15 -7.34 6.94
C GLU A 484 10.02 -6.32 6.21
N SER A 485 10.42 -6.61 4.96
CA SER A 485 11.21 -5.67 4.15
C SER A 485 10.43 -4.39 3.86
N GLU A 486 9.15 -4.50 3.52
CA GLU A 486 8.30 -3.34 3.26
C GLU A 486 7.96 -2.55 4.55
N ILE A 487 7.81 -3.23 5.70
CA ILE A 487 7.68 -2.58 7.01
C ILE A 487 8.95 -1.80 7.35
N LEU A 488 10.14 -2.40 7.21
CA LEU A 488 11.42 -1.72 7.47
C LEU A 488 11.59 -0.48 6.57
N LYS A 489 11.33 -0.59 5.26
CA LYS A 489 11.34 0.57 4.35
C LYS A 489 10.44 1.68 4.85
N SER A 490 9.23 1.34 5.27
CA SER A 490 8.23 2.30 5.76
C SER A 490 8.66 2.98 7.07
N LEU A 491 9.25 2.23 8.01
CA LEU A 491 9.79 2.76 9.26
C LEU A 491 10.92 3.77 8.98
N LEU A 492 11.85 3.43 8.09
CA LEU A 492 12.95 4.31 7.67
C LEU A 492 12.42 5.56 6.95
N GLU A 493 11.39 5.40 6.11
CA GLU A 493 10.77 6.51 5.40
C GLU A 493 10.04 7.49 6.34
N LYS A 494 9.49 7.00 7.45
CA LYS A 494 8.84 7.80 8.49
C LYS A 494 9.77 8.21 9.63
N SER A 495 11.07 7.97 9.47
CA SER A 495 12.10 8.31 10.45
C SER A 495 11.89 7.67 11.84
N LYS A 496 11.25 6.50 11.89
CA LYS A 496 10.99 5.71 13.11
C LYS A 496 12.17 4.77 13.40
N TYR A 497 13.36 5.34 13.57
CA TYR A 497 14.62 4.60 13.68
C TYR A 497 14.74 3.80 14.99
N SER A 498 14.16 4.29 16.09
CA SER A 498 14.15 3.61 17.40
C SER A 498 13.52 2.22 17.32
N ILE A 499 12.36 2.13 16.66
CA ILE A 499 11.61 0.89 16.44
C ILE A 499 12.34 -0.01 15.45
N ALA A 500 12.84 0.56 14.34
CA ALA A 500 13.61 -0.22 13.38
C ALA A 500 14.82 -0.90 14.07
N ARG A 501 15.51 -0.18 14.95
CA ARG A 501 16.61 -0.72 15.74
C ARG A 501 16.17 -1.80 16.73
N SER A 502 15.07 -1.58 17.46
CA SER A 502 14.58 -2.57 18.43
C SER A 502 14.18 -3.90 17.77
N ILE A 503 13.58 -3.84 16.57
CA ILE A 503 13.10 -5.02 15.83
C ILE A 503 14.22 -5.75 15.10
N TYR A 504 15.05 -5.04 14.33
CA TYR A 504 15.96 -5.67 13.36
C TYR A 504 17.42 -5.79 13.85
N GLU A 505 17.80 -5.09 14.93
CA GLU A 505 19.18 -5.10 15.46
C GLU A 505 19.29 -5.61 16.90
N THR A 506 18.43 -5.14 17.82
CA THR A 506 18.53 -5.48 19.25
C THR A 506 17.82 -6.78 19.61
N SER A 507 16.86 -7.23 18.80
CA SER A 507 16.08 -8.43 19.09
C SER A 507 16.94 -9.69 18.96
N SER A 508 16.72 -10.67 19.85
CA SER A 508 17.44 -11.95 19.84
C SER A 508 17.12 -12.83 18.62
N THR A 509 16.03 -12.51 17.91
CA THR A 509 15.54 -13.22 16.73
C THR A 509 15.21 -12.22 15.64
N SER A 510 16.23 -11.75 14.92
CA SER A 510 16.04 -10.81 13.83
C SER A 510 15.19 -11.46 12.72
N PRO A 511 14.08 -10.82 12.30
CA PRO A 511 13.17 -11.40 11.31
C PRO A 511 13.72 -11.35 9.87
N LEU A 512 14.78 -10.57 9.63
CA LEU A 512 15.43 -10.42 8.32
C LEU A 512 16.91 -10.81 8.41
N PRO A 513 17.47 -11.44 7.36
CA PRO A 513 18.92 -11.60 7.22
C PRO A 513 19.64 -10.25 7.21
N GLN A 514 20.83 -10.20 7.78
CA GLN A 514 21.62 -8.97 7.88
C GLN A 514 21.90 -8.35 6.50
N ASP A 515 22.21 -9.17 5.48
CA ASP A 515 22.44 -8.70 4.11
C ASP A 515 21.22 -7.99 3.51
N THR A 516 20.02 -8.51 3.78
CA THR A 516 18.76 -7.91 3.32
C THR A 516 18.50 -6.57 4.02
N VAL A 517 18.76 -6.49 5.32
CA VAL A 517 18.66 -5.24 6.10
C VAL A 517 19.62 -4.19 5.54
N CYS A 518 20.88 -4.57 5.28
CA CYS A 518 21.88 -3.70 4.67
C CYS A 518 21.46 -3.21 3.28
N GLY A 519 20.92 -4.09 2.43
CA GLY A 519 20.39 -3.72 1.11
C GLY A 519 19.19 -2.76 1.17
N ILE A 520 18.31 -2.93 2.17
CA ILE A 520 17.17 -2.02 2.39
C ILE A 520 17.64 -0.65 2.88
N LEU A 521 18.58 -0.61 3.84
CA LEU A 521 19.20 0.63 4.29
C LEU A 521 19.87 1.37 3.13
N HIS A 522 20.61 0.64 2.30
CA HIS A 522 21.24 1.17 1.09
C HIS A 522 20.26 1.80 0.13
N SER A 523 19.26 1.04 -0.31
CA SER A 523 18.25 1.53 -1.26
C SER A 523 17.44 2.69 -0.69
N THR A 524 17.08 2.66 0.60
CA THR A 524 16.24 3.70 1.23
C THR A 524 17.04 4.99 1.47
N ALA A 525 18.30 4.89 1.89
CA ALA A 525 19.18 6.05 2.06
C ALA A 525 19.43 6.77 0.73
N LEU A 526 19.76 6.01 -0.33
CA LEU A 526 19.93 6.59 -1.67
C LEU A 526 18.63 7.19 -2.22
N ASN A 527 17.47 6.58 -1.94
CA ASN A 527 16.18 7.14 -2.32
C ASN A 527 15.91 8.48 -1.59
N ALA A 528 16.29 8.60 -0.32
CA ALA A 528 16.21 9.86 0.42
C ALA A 528 17.18 10.93 -0.12
N PHE A 529 18.37 10.50 -0.57
CA PHE A 529 19.36 11.37 -1.23
C PHE A 529 18.85 11.88 -2.59
N ASP A 530 18.35 10.98 -3.44
CA ASP A 530 17.95 11.31 -4.82
C ASP A 530 16.71 12.21 -4.86
N ASN A 531 15.81 12.10 -3.88
CA ASN A 531 14.63 12.97 -3.76
C ASN A 531 14.88 14.24 -2.95
N ALA A 532 16.11 14.49 -2.49
CA ALA A 532 16.42 15.72 -1.76
C ALA A 532 16.38 16.94 -2.69
N SER A 533 15.77 18.03 -2.22
CA SER A 533 15.70 19.31 -2.95
C SER A 533 16.80 20.30 -2.55
N ASN A 534 17.55 20.02 -1.49
CA ASN A 534 18.58 20.90 -0.93
C ASN A 534 19.87 20.09 -0.68
N PRO A 535 21.05 20.62 -1.05
CA PRO A 535 22.35 19.98 -0.83
C PRO A 535 22.89 20.02 0.62
N ASN A 536 22.18 20.65 1.57
CA ASN A 536 22.61 20.73 2.96
C ASN A 536 22.30 19.44 3.76
N ARG A 537 23.33 18.81 4.34
CA ARG A 537 23.23 17.59 5.16
C ARG A 537 22.33 17.72 6.38
N THR A 538 22.13 18.92 6.92
CA THR A 538 21.37 19.13 8.17
C THR A 538 19.86 19.33 7.96
N ARG A 539 19.37 19.33 6.72
CA ARG A 539 17.96 19.64 6.42
C ARG A 539 17.38 18.70 5.36
N GLY A 540 16.07 18.48 5.45
CA GLY A 540 15.29 17.77 4.42
C GLY A 540 15.75 16.33 4.16
N GLY A 541 15.77 15.94 2.88
CA GLY A 541 16.08 14.58 2.44
C GLY A 541 17.50 14.11 2.75
N LEU A 542 18.50 15.00 2.74
CA LEU A 542 19.88 14.63 3.08
C LEU A 542 20.07 14.35 4.56
N LYS A 543 19.39 15.10 5.44
CA LYS A 543 19.37 14.78 6.88
C LYS A 543 18.77 13.40 7.10
N LYS A 544 17.68 13.07 6.41
CA LYS A 544 17.07 11.75 6.46
C LYS A 544 18.01 10.66 5.95
N CYS A 545 18.71 10.87 4.83
CA CYS A 545 19.74 9.96 4.34
C CYS A 545 20.83 9.71 5.39
N ASP A 546 21.31 10.78 6.03
CA ASP A 546 22.32 10.73 7.10
C ASP A 546 21.82 9.97 8.33
N GLU A 547 20.59 10.23 8.77
CA GLU A 547 20.00 9.50 9.89
C GLU A 547 19.78 8.01 9.58
N ILE A 548 19.39 7.65 8.35
CA ILE A 548 19.18 6.26 7.93
C ILE A 548 20.49 5.47 8.04
N ILE A 549 21.62 5.98 7.53
CA ILE A 549 22.89 5.24 7.60
C ILE A 549 23.42 5.09 9.05
N HIS A 550 22.99 5.94 9.98
CA HIS A 550 23.35 5.87 11.40
C HIS A 550 22.29 5.17 12.26
N SER A 551 21.18 4.70 11.67
CA SER A 551 20.03 4.18 12.43
C SER A 551 20.26 2.82 13.08
N LEU A 552 21.04 1.93 12.44
CA LEU A 552 21.37 0.57 12.93
C LEU A 552 22.90 0.33 12.95
N PRO A 553 23.63 0.82 13.96
CA PRO A 553 25.10 0.84 14.00
C PRO A 553 25.78 -0.54 14.18
N ASN A 554 25.11 -1.53 14.79
CA ASN A 554 25.67 -2.88 14.93
C ASN A 554 25.54 -3.67 13.63
N THR A 555 24.44 -3.47 12.88
CA THR A 555 24.27 -4.12 11.57
C THR A 555 25.13 -3.46 10.49
N LEU A 556 25.33 -2.14 10.59
CA LEU A 556 26.13 -1.34 9.69
C LEU A 556 27.27 -0.63 10.46
N PRO A 557 28.38 -1.32 10.76
CA PRO A 557 29.55 -0.66 11.33
C PRO A 557 30.05 0.42 10.36
N SER A 558 30.56 1.54 10.90
CA SER A 558 31.14 2.65 10.11
C SER A 558 32.28 2.23 9.17
N GLY A 559 32.83 1.02 9.34
CA GLY A 559 33.85 0.45 8.49
C GLY A 559 33.35 -0.14 7.15
N MET A 560 32.04 -0.40 7.01
CA MET A 560 31.48 -1.06 5.83
C MET A 560 31.58 -0.15 4.59
N GLN A 561 31.95 -0.73 3.46
CA GLN A 561 32.22 0.00 2.21
C GLN A 561 31.05 0.92 1.80
N PHE A 562 29.84 0.37 1.79
CA PHE A 562 28.63 1.12 1.48
C PHE A 562 28.41 2.34 2.40
N SER A 563 28.62 2.19 3.71
CA SER A 563 28.45 3.30 4.68
C SER A 563 29.44 4.43 4.38
N LYS A 564 30.69 4.08 4.06
CA LYS A 564 31.73 5.03 3.64
C LYS A 564 31.37 5.73 2.32
N GLU A 565 30.79 5.01 1.37
CA GLU A 565 30.39 5.56 0.07
C GLU A 565 29.28 6.61 0.22
N ILE A 566 28.20 6.32 0.98
CA ILE A 566 27.16 7.31 1.25
C ILE A 566 27.70 8.45 2.10
N GLU A 567 28.53 8.18 3.11
CA GLU A 567 29.07 9.24 3.95
C GLU A 567 29.95 10.22 3.14
N ALA A 568 30.79 9.71 2.25
CA ALA A 568 31.56 10.53 1.32
C ALA A 568 30.65 11.32 0.37
N LEU A 569 29.59 10.68 -0.15
CA LEU A 569 28.59 11.33 -0.99
C LEU A 569 27.88 12.49 -0.27
N LEU A 570 27.49 12.30 0.99
CA LEU A 570 26.87 13.32 1.84
C LEU A 570 27.84 14.47 2.11
N ARG A 571 29.12 14.19 2.40
CA ARG A 571 30.16 15.20 2.62
C ARG A 571 30.43 16.04 1.37
N ALA A 572 30.60 15.40 0.21
CA ALA A 572 30.79 16.11 -1.06
C ALA A 572 29.60 17.03 -1.38
N THR A 573 28.38 16.52 -1.22
CA THR A 573 27.16 17.26 -1.51
C THR A 573 26.97 18.43 -0.54
N HIS A 574 27.25 18.23 0.75
CA HIS A 574 27.18 19.28 1.75
C HIS A 574 28.20 20.39 1.51
N ALA A 575 29.44 20.05 1.19
CA ALA A 575 30.45 21.05 0.87
C ALA A 575 30.08 21.86 -0.38
N LEU A 576 29.43 21.26 -1.37
CA LEU A 576 28.87 21.99 -2.52
C LEU A 576 27.70 22.92 -2.15
N SER A 577 27.04 22.72 -1.02
CA SER A 577 25.93 23.56 -0.56
C SER A 577 26.35 24.98 -0.15
N ASP A 578 27.64 25.18 0.15
CA ASP A 578 28.21 26.49 0.50
C ASP A 578 28.43 27.39 -0.72
N TYR A 579 28.30 26.83 -1.92
CA TYR A 579 28.53 27.51 -3.19
C TYR A 579 27.23 27.72 -3.95
N ARG A 580 27.10 28.86 -4.63
CA ARG A 580 26.00 29.07 -5.58
C ARG A 580 26.19 28.15 -6.78
N LEU A 581 25.24 27.24 -7.00
CA LEU A 581 25.32 26.29 -8.10
C LEU A 581 23.96 26.17 -8.81
N VAL A 582 23.91 26.66 -10.04
CA VAL A 582 22.73 26.67 -10.91
C VAL A 582 23.12 26.10 -12.26
N LEU A 583 22.77 24.84 -12.53
CA LEU A 583 23.14 24.17 -13.78
C LEU A 583 22.14 24.47 -14.91
N LYS A 584 20.86 24.61 -14.58
CA LYS A 584 19.77 25.00 -15.49
C LYS A 584 19.14 26.31 -15.01
N GLN A 585 18.72 27.17 -15.94
CA GLN A 585 18.13 28.45 -15.59
C GLN A 585 16.88 28.26 -14.72
N GLY A 586 16.89 28.83 -13.51
CA GLY A 586 15.73 28.86 -12.61
C GLY A 586 15.63 27.72 -11.60
N GLU A 587 16.46 26.68 -11.69
CA GLU A 587 16.42 25.53 -10.75
C GLU A 587 17.68 25.48 -9.87
N PRO A 588 17.55 25.41 -8.54
CA PRO A 588 18.67 25.22 -7.64
C PRO A 588 19.28 23.81 -7.82
N PHE A 589 20.55 23.65 -7.46
CA PHE A 589 21.23 22.36 -7.51
C PHE A 589 20.54 21.30 -6.63
N SER A 590 20.11 20.20 -7.27
CA SER A 590 19.58 19.02 -6.60
C SER A 590 20.66 17.93 -6.46
N PRO A 591 20.83 17.32 -5.26
CA PRO A 591 21.81 16.27 -5.00
C PRO A 591 21.86 15.12 -6.00
N VAL A 592 20.72 14.67 -6.53
CA VAL A 592 20.64 13.58 -7.53
C VAL A 592 21.51 13.82 -8.77
N VAL A 593 21.71 15.08 -9.16
CA VAL A 593 22.51 15.44 -10.33
C VAL A 593 23.94 14.94 -10.17
N LEU A 594 24.49 14.97 -8.96
CA LEU A 594 25.85 14.53 -8.67
C LEU A 594 26.08 13.04 -9.01
N ARG A 595 25.05 12.20 -8.82
CA ARG A 595 25.11 10.76 -9.09
C ARG A 595 24.83 10.39 -10.53
N VAL A 596 23.99 11.18 -11.21
CA VAL A 596 23.54 10.92 -12.59
C VAL A 596 24.46 11.58 -13.63
N HIS A 597 25.23 12.60 -13.24
CA HIS A 597 26.13 13.29 -14.15
C HIS A 597 27.23 12.35 -14.66
N SER A 598 27.49 12.37 -15.98
CA SER A 598 28.52 11.54 -16.61
C SER A 598 29.94 11.87 -16.13
N ASP A 599 30.13 13.12 -15.68
CA ASP A 599 31.41 13.61 -15.18
C ASP A 599 31.22 14.50 -13.94
N PRO A 600 31.05 13.94 -12.73
CA PRO A 600 30.70 14.69 -11.52
C PRO A 600 31.72 15.78 -11.15
N VAL A 601 32.99 15.60 -11.52
CA VAL A 601 34.07 16.55 -11.21
C VAL A 601 33.89 17.87 -11.97
N SER A 602 33.30 17.85 -13.18
CA SER A 602 33.03 19.06 -13.96
C SER A 602 32.04 20.03 -13.29
N ILE A 603 31.22 19.55 -12.34
CA ILE A 603 30.31 20.39 -11.55
C ILE A 603 31.10 21.44 -10.75
N ILE A 604 32.32 21.09 -10.31
CA ILE A 604 33.22 22.03 -9.61
C ILE A 604 33.59 23.21 -10.52
N SER A 605 33.79 22.99 -11.83
CA SER A 605 34.02 24.09 -12.78
C SER A 605 32.87 25.08 -12.79
N ARG A 606 31.62 24.59 -12.73
CA ARG A 606 30.43 25.45 -12.67
C ARG A 606 30.32 26.19 -11.35
N ALA A 607 30.70 25.57 -10.24
CA ALA A 607 30.78 26.24 -8.95
C ALA A 607 31.82 27.38 -8.99
N LEU A 608 33.01 27.14 -9.56
CA LEU A 608 34.04 28.16 -9.72
C LEU A 608 33.60 29.31 -10.65
N GLU A 609 32.87 29.03 -11.72
CA GLU A 609 32.34 30.07 -12.64
C GLU A 609 31.32 31.00 -11.99
N GLN A 610 30.50 30.48 -11.05
CA GLN A 610 29.37 31.22 -10.47
C GLN A 610 29.71 31.91 -9.15
N ASN A 611 30.85 31.59 -8.53
CA ASN A 611 31.26 32.12 -7.24
C ASN A 611 32.62 32.83 -7.37
N PRO A 612 32.64 34.18 -7.43
CA PRO A 612 33.88 34.92 -7.61
C PRO A 612 34.84 34.67 -6.44
N LYS A 613 36.13 34.56 -6.74
CA LYS A 613 37.21 34.26 -5.78
C LYS A 613 37.14 32.88 -5.11
N ALA A 614 36.22 32.01 -5.50
CA ALA A 614 36.12 30.67 -4.93
C ALA A 614 37.41 29.84 -5.16
N TYR A 615 38.14 30.11 -6.25
CA TYR A 615 39.42 29.46 -6.56
C TYR A 615 40.48 29.58 -5.45
N THR A 616 40.36 30.56 -4.55
CA THR A 616 41.26 30.71 -3.39
C THR A 616 41.10 29.61 -2.33
N ARG A 617 39.95 28.92 -2.32
CA ARG A 617 39.62 27.81 -1.40
C ARG A 617 39.97 26.45 -1.99
N LEU A 618 41.16 26.33 -2.58
CA LEU A 618 41.60 25.13 -3.29
C LEU A 618 41.44 23.84 -2.46
N GLN A 619 41.78 23.87 -1.17
CA GLN A 619 41.73 22.71 -0.30
C GLN A 619 40.31 22.13 -0.15
N GLU A 620 39.29 22.98 -0.03
CA GLU A 620 37.89 22.56 0.06
C GLU A 620 37.45 21.82 -1.22
N PHE A 621 37.83 22.33 -2.39
CA PHE A 621 37.51 21.66 -3.66
C PHE A 621 38.25 20.35 -3.85
N ILE A 622 39.51 20.25 -3.41
CA ILE A 622 40.26 18.98 -3.42
C ILE A 622 39.57 17.96 -2.52
N GLU A 623 39.12 18.37 -1.32
CA GLU A 623 38.36 17.50 -0.41
C GLU A 623 37.01 17.07 -1.01
N ILE A 624 36.30 17.95 -1.72
CA ILE A 624 35.11 17.58 -2.49
C ILE A 624 35.47 16.50 -3.52
N GLY A 625 36.54 16.71 -4.29
CA GLY A 625 37.03 15.75 -5.29
C GLY A 625 37.36 14.38 -4.69
N ALA A 626 38.10 14.35 -3.59
CA ALA A 626 38.44 13.11 -2.88
C ALA A 626 37.17 12.38 -2.39
N ASN A 627 36.18 13.12 -1.85
CA ASN A 627 34.91 12.55 -1.45
C ASN A 627 34.09 12.00 -2.65
N LEU A 628 34.16 12.62 -3.84
CA LEU A 628 33.52 12.09 -5.06
C LEU A 628 34.12 10.75 -5.50
N VAL A 629 35.44 10.60 -5.37
CA VAL A 629 36.14 9.34 -5.65
C VAL A 629 35.77 8.28 -4.63
N GLN A 630 35.81 8.62 -3.33
CA GLN A 630 35.44 7.72 -2.23
C GLN A 630 33.97 7.28 -2.30
N ALA A 631 33.08 8.11 -2.86
CA ALA A 631 31.68 7.78 -3.13
C ALA A 631 31.46 6.89 -4.38
N GLY A 632 32.53 6.46 -5.07
CA GLY A 632 32.44 5.60 -6.26
C GLY A 632 31.79 6.29 -7.47
N LEU A 633 31.88 7.62 -7.55
CA LEU A 633 31.31 8.40 -8.66
C LEU A 633 32.30 8.65 -9.81
N VAL A 634 33.59 8.45 -9.55
CA VAL A 634 34.69 8.71 -10.51
C VAL A 634 35.51 7.44 -10.69
N GLY A 635 35.52 6.88 -11.91
CA GLY A 635 36.17 5.60 -12.24
C GLY A 635 35.30 4.72 -13.14
N ASP A 636 35.88 3.73 -13.84
CA ASP A 636 35.12 2.82 -14.71
C ASP A 636 34.26 1.87 -13.86
N ARG A 637 32.95 2.14 -13.81
CA ARG A 637 31.96 1.36 -13.05
C ARG A 637 31.73 -0.07 -13.55
N ARG A 638 32.45 -0.51 -14.59
CA ARG A 638 32.18 -1.80 -15.26
C ARG A 638 32.62 -3.02 -14.46
N ASN A 639 33.53 -2.90 -13.48
CA ASN A 639 33.97 -4.00 -12.64
C ASN A 639 33.97 -3.63 -11.14
N PRO A 640 32.94 -4.03 -10.37
CA PRO A 640 32.88 -3.80 -8.93
C PRO A 640 33.86 -4.66 -8.10
N GLU A 641 34.56 -5.62 -8.72
CA GLU A 641 35.52 -6.52 -8.04
C GLU A 641 36.93 -5.93 -7.87
N THR A 642 37.23 -4.77 -8.46
CA THR A 642 38.57 -4.15 -8.44
C THR A 642 38.58 -2.79 -7.73
N PHE A 643 37.91 -2.67 -6.59
CA PHE A 643 38.09 -1.54 -5.67
C PHE A 643 39.35 -1.76 -4.81
N ASP A 644 40.51 -1.89 -5.46
CA ASP A 644 41.80 -1.86 -4.76
C ASP A 644 42.06 -0.42 -4.25
N GLU A 645 42.58 -0.29 -3.03
CA GLU A 645 43.00 1.00 -2.45
C GLU A 645 43.94 1.78 -3.39
N GLN A 646 44.71 1.06 -4.22
CA GLN A 646 45.61 1.64 -5.22
C GLN A 646 44.87 2.38 -6.34
N VAL A 647 43.71 1.88 -6.78
CA VAL A 647 42.89 2.52 -7.82
C VAL A 647 42.21 3.77 -7.26
N ILE A 648 41.76 3.73 -6.00
CA ILE A 648 41.20 4.90 -5.30
C ILE A 648 42.27 5.99 -5.14
N LEU A 649 43.50 5.60 -4.75
CA LEU A 649 44.60 6.55 -4.60
C LEU A 649 45.00 7.19 -5.95
N MET A 650 45.07 6.39 -7.01
CA MET A 650 45.40 6.88 -8.35
C MET A 650 44.30 7.81 -8.90
N SER A 651 43.03 7.44 -8.76
CA SER A 651 41.91 8.29 -9.17
C SER A 651 41.80 9.56 -8.34
N SER A 652 42.09 9.51 -7.03
CA SER A 652 42.15 10.68 -6.15
C SER A 652 43.22 11.69 -6.60
N THR A 653 44.44 11.22 -6.92
CA THR A 653 45.51 12.11 -7.39
C THR A 653 45.20 12.74 -8.76
N LEU A 654 44.56 11.99 -9.66
CA LEU A 654 44.10 12.50 -10.95
C LEU A 654 43.02 13.58 -10.79
N VAL A 655 42.04 13.35 -9.92
CA VAL A 655 40.99 14.33 -9.61
C VAL A 655 41.57 15.58 -8.95
N GLU A 656 42.53 15.43 -8.03
CA GLU A 656 43.26 16.55 -7.43
C GLU A 656 43.92 17.43 -8.51
N LYS A 657 44.72 16.82 -9.40
CA LYS A 657 45.39 17.52 -10.51
C LYS A 657 44.38 18.26 -11.41
N ARG A 658 43.25 17.62 -11.70
CA ARG A 658 42.17 18.21 -12.51
C ARG A 658 41.52 19.42 -11.82
N ILE A 659 41.24 19.34 -10.52
CA ILE A 659 40.65 20.43 -9.73
C ILE A 659 41.61 21.61 -9.61
N VAL A 660 42.89 21.35 -9.34
CA VAL A 660 43.93 22.40 -9.33
C VAL A 660 43.95 23.13 -10.67
N SER A 661 43.87 22.39 -11.79
CA SER A 661 43.81 22.97 -13.14
C SER A 661 42.59 23.87 -13.33
N MET A 662 41.40 23.43 -12.87
CA MET A 662 40.18 24.25 -12.91
C MET A 662 40.29 25.53 -12.07
N CYS A 663 40.92 25.47 -10.88
CA CYS A 663 41.16 26.65 -10.04
C CYS A 663 42.14 27.64 -10.70
N ILE A 664 43.19 27.15 -11.38
CA ILE A 664 44.12 28.00 -12.14
C ILE A 664 43.35 28.74 -13.24
N GLU A 665 42.53 28.03 -14.02
CA GLU A 665 41.74 28.65 -15.09
C GLU A 665 40.73 29.68 -14.55
N ALA A 666 40.11 29.41 -13.41
CA ALA A 666 39.20 30.35 -12.74
C ALA A 666 39.94 31.60 -12.24
N ALA A 667 41.11 31.45 -11.62
CA ALA A 667 41.95 32.56 -11.17
C ALA A 667 42.39 33.46 -12.35
N LEU A 668 42.79 32.87 -13.47
CA LEU A 668 43.15 33.60 -14.69
C LEU A 668 41.96 34.35 -15.29
N ARG A 669 40.75 33.79 -15.21
CA ARG A 669 39.51 34.43 -15.71
C ARG A 669 39.13 35.67 -14.88
N GLU A 670 39.46 35.67 -13.59
CA GLU A 670 39.29 36.82 -12.68
C GLU A 670 40.52 37.74 -12.60
N ASP A 671 41.45 37.60 -13.54
CA ASP A 671 42.67 38.42 -13.65
C ASP A 671 43.60 38.35 -12.41
N ASP A 672 43.57 37.24 -11.66
CA ASP A 672 44.44 36.93 -10.52
C ASP A 672 45.56 35.94 -10.90
N PHE A 673 46.56 36.49 -11.59
CA PHE A 673 47.71 35.72 -12.05
C PHE A 673 48.60 35.21 -10.91
N GLU A 674 48.74 35.96 -9.81
CA GLU A 674 49.65 35.56 -8.71
C GLU A 674 49.16 34.27 -8.04
N THR A 675 47.85 34.14 -7.81
CA THR A 675 47.28 32.90 -7.28
C THR A 675 47.44 31.73 -8.26
N ALA A 676 47.16 31.96 -9.56
CA ALA A 676 47.36 30.96 -10.60
C ALA A 676 48.82 30.46 -10.68
N TYR A 677 49.78 31.39 -10.68
CA TYR A 677 51.22 31.09 -10.66
C TYR A 677 51.60 30.29 -9.41
N SER A 678 51.09 30.66 -8.24
CA SER A 678 51.37 29.94 -6.99
C SER A 678 50.92 28.48 -7.05
N TYR A 679 49.76 28.19 -7.64
CA TYR A 679 49.26 26.82 -7.81
C TYR A 679 50.06 26.03 -8.84
N VAL A 680 50.47 26.64 -9.95
CA VAL A 680 51.34 25.98 -10.95
C VAL A 680 52.69 25.58 -10.30
N VAL A 681 53.32 26.50 -9.56
CA VAL A 681 54.64 26.24 -8.95
C VAL A 681 54.55 25.28 -7.77
N SER A 682 53.55 25.40 -6.90
CA SER A 682 53.47 24.57 -5.68
C SER A 682 52.81 23.20 -5.89
N LYS A 683 51.83 23.08 -6.80
CA LYS A 683 50.99 21.87 -6.94
C LYS A 683 51.21 21.11 -8.24
N LEU A 684 51.58 21.78 -9.34
CA LEU A 684 51.81 21.12 -10.64
C LEU A 684 53.29 20.84 -10.94
N SER A 685 54.24 21.42 -10.18
CA SER A 685 55.68 21.30 -10.45
C SER A 685 56.37 20.11 -9.78
N SER A 686 55.65 19.32 -8.98
CA SER A 686 56.18 18.11 -8.30
C SER A 686 55.96 16.88 -9.18
N PRO A 687 56.98 16.33 -9.86
CA PRO A 687 56.84 15.10 -10.62
C PRO A 687 56.69 13.93 -9.63
N SER A 688 55.63 13.15 -9.78
CA SER A 688 55.53 11.82 -9.17
C SER A 688 55.81 10.80 -10.26
N ASP A 689 56.74 9.86 -9.99
CA ASP A 689 57.28 8.88 -10.97
C ASP A 689 56.26 7.93 -11.62
N ASN A 690 54.97 8.05 -11.29
CA ASN A 690 53.90 7.17 -11.76
C ASN A 690 53.08 7.73 -12.94
N ASP A 691 53.38 8.93 -13.46
CA ASP A 691 52.57 9.58 -14.52
C ASP A 691 52.85 9.03 -15.93
N LYS A 692 52.34 7.82 -16.24
CA LYS A 692 52.30 7.33 -17.62
C LYS A 692 51.15 7.96 -18.42
N LEU A 693 51.52 8.95 -19.24
CA LEU A 693 51.11 9.22 -20.63
C LEU A 693 49.64 9.40 -21.05
N ALA A 694 48.61 9.17 -20.23
CA ALA A 694 47.21 9.24 -20.72
C ALA A 694 46.33 10.36 -20.13
N GLN A 695 46.68 11.00 -19.02
CA GLN A 695 45.75 11.92 -18.31
C GLN A 695 46.40 13.21 -17.79
N ASN A 696 47.48 13.65 -18.44
CA ASN A 696 48.16 14.92 -18.15
C ASN A 696 47.56 16.14 -18.87
N GLU A 697 46.45 15.96 -19.60
CA GLU A 697 45.85 17.00 -20.44
C GLU A 697 45.52 18.28 -19.65
N TRP A 698 44.86 18.16 -18.50
CA TRP A 698 44.49 19.31 -17.67
C TRP A 698 45.70 20.04 -17.09
N VAL A 699 46.75 19.31 -16.70
CA VAL A 699 47.94 19.87 -16.06
C VAL A 699 48.73 20.74 -17.03
N TRP A 700 49.03 20.23 -18.23
CA TRP A 700 49.85 21.00 -19.19
C TRP A 700 49.05 22.17 -19.79
N THR A 701 47.74 21.99 -20.03
CA THR A 701 46.88 23.04 -20.57
C THR A 701 46.74 24.21 -19.59
N ALA A 702 46.56 23.94 -18.30
CA ALA A 702 46.48 24.99 -17.27
C ALA A 702 47.81 25.77 -17.11
N ALA A 703 48.95 25.06 -17.08
CA ALA A 703 50.27 25.69 -17.03
C ALA A 703 50.55 26.53 -18.29
N PHE A 704 50.16 26.04 -19.46
CA PHE A 704 50.27 26.77 -20.72
C PHE A 704 49.40 28.03 -20.76
N LYS A 705 48.13 27.94 -20.34
CA LYS A 705 47.21 29.09 -20.22
C LYS A 705 47.75 30.15 -19.25
N ALA A 706 48.34 29.75 -18.13
CA ALA A 706 49.03 30.66 -17.23
C ALA A 706 50.22 31.34 -17.91
N GLY A 707 51.05 30.60 -18.65
CA GLY A 707 52.15 31.16 -19.44
C GLY A 707 51.72 32.13 -20.55
N GLN A 708 50.54 31.90 -21.14
CA GLN A 708 49.96 32.77 -22.16
C GLN A 708 49.40 34.07 -21.57
N TYR A 709 49.09 34.12 -20.28
CA TYR A 709 48.43 35.26 -19.65
C TYR A 709 49.26 36.56 -19.74
N VAL A 710 48.64 37.60 -20.31
CA VAL A 710 49.22 38.94 -20.42
C VAL A 710 48.48 39.84 -19.42
N ARG A 711 49.23 40.54 -18.57
CA ARG A 711 48.63 41.49 -17.63
C ARG A 711 47.91 42.60 -18.39
N THR A 712 46.73 42.93 -17.93
CA THR A 712 45.94 44.06 -18.38
C THR A 712 45.79 45.07 -17.23
N GLU A 713 45.17 46.22 -17.49
CA GLU A 713 44.89 47.22 -16.45
C GLU A 713 44.01 46.69 -15.31
N ARG A 714 43.28 45.59 -15.56
CA ARG A 714 42.39 44.93 -14.59
C ARG A 714 43.10 43.88 -13.74
N SER A 715 44.32 43.50 -14.09
CA SER A 715 45.11 42.51 -13.35
C SER A 715 45.41 42.95 -11.93
N GLN A 716 45.23 42.02 -10.99
CA GLN A 716 45.58 42.27 -9.58
C GLN A 716 47.07 42.56 -9.45
N ARG A 717 47.41 43.62 -8.72
CA ARG A 717 48.81 44.00 -8.50
C ARG A 717 49.43 43.09 -7.43
N PRO A 718 50.73 42.77 -7.54
CA PRO A 718 51.41 41.96 -6.55
C PRO A 718 51.35 42.64 -5.17
N THR A 719 50.83 41.93 -4.16
CA THR A 719 50.73 42.42 -2.78
C THR A 719 52.05 42.35 -2.00
N HIS A 720 52.98 41.50 -2.44
CA HIS A 720 54.32 41.39 -1.87
C HIS A 720 55.37 41.45 -2.97
N LEU A 721 56.30 42.42 -2.91
CA LEU A 721 57.57 42.32 -3.63
C LEU A 721 58.43 41.28 -2.90
N GLY A 722 58.50 40.06 -3.43
CA GLY A 722 59.51 39.09 -3.00
C GLY A 722 60.92 39.56 -3.39
N THR A 723 61.91 38.70 -3.18
CA THR A 723 63.34 38.93 -3.49
C THR A 723 63.67 39.00 -4.99
N ALA A 724 62.67 39.11 -5.87
CA ALA A 724 62.82 39.27 -7.32
C ALA A 724 62.66 40.75 -7.74
N SER A 725 63.15 41.11 -8.93
CA SER A 725 63.24 42.48 -9.49
C SER A 725 62.11 43.42 -9.02
N GLY A 726 62.48 44.66 -8.66
CA GLY A 726 61.56 45.71 -8.23
C GLY A 726 60.51 46.08 -9.29
N ASN A 727 60.74 45.71 -10.56
CA ASN A 727 59.84 45.97 -11.66
C ASN A 727 58.78 44.87 -11.83
N PRO A 728 57.48 45.20 -11.71
CA PRO A 728 56.40 44.22 -11.77
C PRO A 728 56.26 43.56 -13.16
N THR A 729 56.75 44.19 -14.23
CA THR A 729 56.68 43.63 -15.59
C THR A 729 57.74 42.53 -15.79
N ILE A 730 58.97 42.77 -15.33
CA ILE A 730 60.06 41.80 -15.38
C ILE A 730 59.73 40.58 -14.53
N ARG A 731 59.19 40.80 -13.32
CA ARG A 731 58.68 39.70 -12.49
C ARG A 731 57.60 38.89 -13.21
N HIS A 732 56.64 39.54 -13.86
CA HIS A 732 55.57 38.85 -14.60
C HIS A 732 56.12 37.96 -15.71
N PHE A 733 57.07 38.47 -16.51
CA PHE A 733 57.70 37.67 -17.56
C PHE A 733 58.48 36.48 -17.01
N GLN A 734 59.19 36.64 -15.88
CA GLN A 734 59.86 35.53 -15.20
C GLN A 734 58.86 34.45 -14.75
N GLN A 735 57.76 34.86 -14.10
CA GLN A 735 56.70 33.96 -13.66
C GLN A 735 56.05 33.21 -14.83
N ARG A 736 55.82 33.89 -15.97
CA ARG A 736 55.30 33.26 -17.20
C ARG A 736 56.27 32.23 -17.77
N ILE A 737 57.56 32.54 -17.83
CA ILE A 737 58.60 31.62 -18.30
C ILE A 737 58.63 30.36 -17.42
N GLU A 738 58.48 30.51 -16.11
CA GLU A 738 58.39 29.37 -15.19
C GLU A 738 57.14 28.52 -15.43
N CYS A 739 55.97 29.12 -15.63
CA CYS A 739 54.74 28.39 -16.01
C CYS A 739 54.87 27.68 -17.37
N LEU A 740 55.54 28.29 -18.35
CA LEU A 740 55.79 27.64 -19.64
C LEU A 740 56.81 26.50 -19.50
N ALA A 741 57.81 26.64 -18.63
CA ALA A 741 58.77 25.59 -18.32
C ALA A 741 58.11 24.38 -17.63
N THR A 742 57.11 24.60 -16.76
CA THR A 742 56.33 23.49 -16.18
C THR A 742 55.42 22.84 -17.21
N ALA A 743 54.80 23.62 -18.11
CA ALA A 743 54.04 23.08 -19.24
C ALA A 743 54.90 22.20 -20.16
N LEU A 744 56.13 22.61 -20.50
CA LEU A 744 57.05 21.84 -21.34
C LEU A 744 57.42 20.47 -20.76
N ARG A 745 57.48 20.34 -19.44
CA ARG A 745 57.82 19.06 -18.77
C ARG A 745 56.71 18.02 -18.88
N VAL A 746 55.46 18.47 -19.00
CA VAL A 746 54.26 17.61 -18.86
C VAL A 746 53.47 17.49 -20.17
N ALA A 747 53.68 18.39 -21.13
CA ALA A 747 52.94 18.43 -22.38
C ALA A 747 53.26 17.25 -23.33
N PRO A 748 52.27 16.80 -24.12
CA PRO A 748 52.49 15.80 -25.17
C PRO A 748 53.36 16.36 -26.31
N PRO A 749 54.06 15.49 -27.04
CA PRO A 749 55.02 15.91 -28.07
C PRO A 749 54.41 16.78 -29.18
N ALA A 750 53.12 16.60 -29.47
CA ALA A 750 52.39 17.37 -30.48
C ALA A 750 52.30 18.88 -30.17
N GLU A 751 52.24 19.26 -28.89
CA GLU A 751 52.02 20.66 -28.47
C GLU A 751 53.30 21.39 -28.08
N LEU A 752 54.43 20.68 -28.01
CA LEU A 752 55.71 21.26 -27.60
C LEU A 752 56.14 22.45 -28.47
N GLN A 753 55.89 22.40 -29.78
CA GLN A 753 56.24 23.49 -30.69
C GLN A 753 55.49 24.79 -30.34
N ASN A 754 54.20 24.69 -30.01
CA ASN A 754 53.38 25.84 -29.64
C ASN A 754 53.89 26.46 -28.33
N ILE A 755 54.21 25.62 -27.34
CA ILE A 755 54.74 26.05 -26.04
C ILE A 755 56.13 26.70 -26.20
N LEU A 756 57.03 26.10 -26.99
CA LEU A 756 58.38 26.63 -27.26
C LEU A 756 58.35 27.98 -27.98
N ASN A 757 57.43 28.16 -28.94
CA ASN A 757 57.27 29.44 -29.63
C ASN A 757 56.85 30.56 -28.68
N LEU A 758 55.93 30.28 -27.75
CA LEU A 758 55.52 31.25 -26.72
C LEU A 758 56.60 31.47 -25.67
N PHE A 759 57.33 30.42 -25.29
CA PHE A 759 58.47 30.51 -24.38
C PHE A 759 59.54 31.47 -24.94
N ARG A 760 59.92 31.28 -26.21
CA ARG A 760 60.90 32.13 -26.88
C ARG A 760 60.45 33.59 -26.94
N ARG A 761 59.19 33.84 -27.31
CA ARG A 761 58.64 35.20 -27.35
C ARG A 761 58.66 35.86 -25.97
N CYS A 762 58.34 35.12 -24.90
CA CYS A 762 58.43 35.62 -23.53
C CYS A 762 59.88 35.90 -23.10
N GLU A 763 60.84 35.07 -23.52
CA GLU A 763 62.28 35.27 -23.26
C GLU A 763 62.79 36.55 -23.94
N GLU A 764 62.47 36.75 -25.22
CA GLU A 764 62.83 37.97 -25.98
C GLU A 764 62.20 39.24 -25.36
N GLN A 765 60.95 39.13 -24.87
CA GLN A 765 60.27 40.22 -24.15
C GLN A 765 60.93 40.53 -22.80
N LEU A 766 61.33 39.49 -22.04
CA LEU A 766 62.05 39.65 -20.79
C LEU A 766 63.40 40.33 -21.00
N ASP A 767 64.17 39.88 -21.99
CA ASP A 767 65.47 40.47 -22.32
C ASP A 767 65.36 41.93 -22.76
N SER A 768 64.30 42.26 -23.51
CA SER A 768 64.00 43.64 -23.91
C SER A 768 63.65 44.51 -22.69
N ALA A 769 62.81 44.00 -21.78
CA ALA A 769 62.42 44.72 -20.56
C ALA A 769 63.59 44.92 -19.59
N ILE A 770 64.50 43.93 -19.45
CA ILE A 770 65.72 44.07 -18.65
C ILE A 770 66.67 45.11 -19.26
N LYS A 771 66.85 45.11 -20.59
CA LYS A 771 67.66 46.12 -21.28
C LYS A 771 67.08 47.52 -21.12
N GLU A 772 65.76 47.65 -21.19
CA GLU A 772 65.06 48.92 -20.97
C GLU A 772 65.19 49.40 -19.51
N GLU A 773 65.06 48.51 -18.51
CA GLU A 773 65.30 48.84 -17.10
C GLU A 773 66.75 49.28 -16.89
N ALA A 774 67.73 48.55 -17.41
CA ALA A 774 69.15 48.92 -17.32
C ALA A 774 69.47 50.24 -18.04
N ALA A 775 68.81 50.54 -19.17
CA ALA A 775 68.95 51.81 -19.86
C ALA A 775 68.31 52.97 -19.07
N ASN A 776 67.14 52.72 -18.44
CA ASN A 776 66.49 53.69 -17.57
C ASN A 776 67.29 53.94 -16.29
N GLU A 777 67.86 52.91 -15.65
CA GLU A 777 68.77 53.07 -14.51
C GLU A 777 70.01 53.88 -14.90
N ALA A 778 70.64 53.57 -16.04
CA ALA A 778 71.78 54.35 -16.55
C ALA A 778 71.40 55.82 -16.86
N ALA A 779 70.20 56.05 -17.40
CA ALA A 779 69.69 57.40 -17.62
C ALA A 779 69.42 58.13 -16.29
N TRP A 780 68.83 57.45 -15.30
CA TRP A 780 68.62 57.98 -13.96
C TRP A 780 69.93 58.34 -13.27
N ASP A 781 70.95 57.47 -13.35
CA ASP A 781 72.30 57.73 -12.83
C ASP A 781 72.90 59.00 -13.44
N THR A 782 72.80 59.18 -14.77
CA THR A 782 73.28 60.42 -15.44
C THR A 782 72.48 61.67 -15.06
N THR A 783 71.17 61.57 -14.81
CA THR A 783 70.38 62.73 -14.31
C THR A 783 70.61 63.03 -12.84
N THR A 784 70.97 62.03 -12.03
CA THR A 784 71.30 62.20 -10.60
C THR A 784 72.69 62.84 -10.44
N GLU A 785 73.60 62.64 -11.40
CA GLU A 785 74.88 63.35 -11.51
C GLU A 785 74.73 64.83 -11.90
N LEU A 786 73.63 65.22 -12.57
CA LEU A 786 73.43 66.58 -13.11
C LEU A 786 72.44 67.44 -12.31
N ASN A 787 71.55 66.84 -11.50
CA ASN A 787 70.62 67.56 -10.62
C ASN A 787 70.65 66.98 -9.19
N PRO A 788 71.19 67.71 -8.19
CA PRO A 788 71.03 67.31 -6.80
C PRO A 788 69.54 67.41 -6.42
N ILE A 789 68.97 66.30 -5.96
CA ILE A 789 67.60 66.23 -5.45
C ILE A 789 67.42 67.31 -4.36
N PRO A 790 66.46 68.25 -4.50
CA PRO A 790 66.23 69.29 -3.50
C PRO A 790 65.79 68.67 -2.17
N GLY A 791 66.64 68.77 -1.15
CA GLY A 791 66.35 68.26 0.20
C GLY A 791 67.50 67.55 0.93
N THR A 792 68.67 67.37 0.29
CA THR A 792 69.83 66.80 1.00
C THR A 792 70.61 67.91 1.70
N PHE A 793 70.51 67.93 3.03
CA PHE A 793 71.28 68.79 3.94
C PHE A 793 72.80 68.57 3.81
N ASP A 794 73.55 69.66 3.80
CA ASP A 794 75.02 69.72 3.73
C ASP A 794 75.72 68.91 4.83
N ALA A 795 76.65 68.03 4.44
CA ALA A 795 77.77 67.58 5.28
C ALA A 795 78.80 66.74 4.48
N PRO A 796 80.06 66.67 4.95
CA PRO A 796 81.26 66.76 4.12
C PRO A 796 81.74 65.42 3.53
N LYS A 797 82.62 65.57 2.53
CA LYS A 797 83.39 64.52 1.87
C LYS A 797 84.15 63.67 2.90
N ASP A 798 84.24 62.38 2.60
CA ASP A 798 84.87 61.31 3.39
C ASP A 798 84.03 60.66 4.49
N ILE A 799 82.97 59.95 4.06
CA ILE A 799 82.62 58.66 4.67
C ILE A 799 82.29 57.68 3.54
N ASN A 800 82.97 56.53 3.56
CA ASN A 800 82.67 55.32 2.81
C ASN A 800 81.15 55.08 2.73
N LYS A 801 80.54 55.49 1.62
CA LYS A 801 79.21 55.01 1.25
C LYS A 801 79.37 53.56 0.83
N ILE A 802 78.98 52.67 1.75
CA ILE A 802 78.65 51.28 1.46
C ILE A 802 77.45 51.33 0.49
N SER A 803 77.78 51.51 -0.79
CA SER A 803 76.86 51.35 -1.90
C SER A 803 76.65 49.85 -2.08
N ARG A 804 75.50 49.36 -1.60
CA ARG A 804 75.09 47.99 -1.84
C ARG A 804 74.81 47.84 -3.34
N ASN A 805 75.47 46.85 -3.94
CA ASN A 805 75.29 46.30 -5.29
C ASN A 805 76.15 46.91 -6.40
N LEU A 806 77.46 46.90 -6.17
CA LEU A 806 78.52 47.14 -7.18
C LEU A 806 78.71 45.99 -8.20
N THR A 807 77.80 45.01 -8.28
CA THR A 807 77.91 43.86 -9.20
C THR A 807 77.11 43.99 -10.50
N ALA A 808 76.25 45.01 -10.65
CA ALA A 808 75.51 45.24 -11.89
C ALA A 808 76.24 46.19 -12.85
N ALA A 809 76.79 47.31 -12.37
CA ALA A 809 77.39 48.33 -13.24
C ALA A 809 78.75 47.94 -13.86
N ALA A 810 79.49 46.98 -13.28
CA ALA A 810 80.77 46.51 -13.82
C ALA A 810 80.63 45.48 -14.96
N THR A 811 79.46 44.85 -15.13
CA THR A 811 79.22 43.88 -16.21
C THR A 811 78.72 44.52 -17.50
N ALA A 812 78.21 45.76 -17.45
CA ALA A 812 77.76 46.49 -18.64
C ALA A 812 78.91 47.12 -19.47
N ARG A 813 80.16 47.10 -18.98
CA ARG A 813 81.33 47.68 -19.67
C ARG A 813 82.26 46.65 -20.33
N GLN A 814 81.97 45.35 -20.23
CA GLN A 814 82.60 44.31 -21.06
C GLN A 814 81.63 43.96 -22.19
N GLY A 815 81.81 44.59 -23.34
CA GLY A 815 81.17 44.16 -24.58
C GLY A 815 81.79 42.84 -25.04
N ASP A 816 81.11 41.73 -24.77
CA ASP A 816 80.76 40.70 -25.78
C ASP A 816 79.92 39.53 -25.24
N ASP A 817 79.65 39.46 -23.93
CA ASP A 817 78.76 38.42 -23.38
C ASP A 817 77.30 38.86 -23.43
N ALA A 818 76.71 38.78 -24.63
CA ALA A 818 75.27 38.71 -24.77
C ALA A 818 74.73 37.49 -24.01
N PRO A 819 73.60 37.59 -23.28
CA PRO A 819 72.97 36.42 -22.69
C PRO A 819 72.57 35.46 -23.82
N VAL A 820 73.34 34.39 -24.00
CA VAL A 820 73.12 33.37 -25.01
C VAL A 820 71.80 32.63 -24.75
N SER A 821 70.90 32.65 -25.73
CA SER A 821 69.67 31.86 -25.72
C SER A 821 70.00 30.36 -25.70
N LEU A 822 69.13 29.54 -25.09
CA LEU A 822 69.26 28.07 -25.03
C LEU A 822 69.52 27.45 -26.42
N PHE A 823 68.94 28.03 -27.46
CA PHE A 823 69.11 27.58 -28.84
C PHE A 823 70.38 28.08 -29.53
N ASP A 824 70.98 29.17 -29.05
CA ASP A 824 72.30 29.61 -29.53
C ASP A 824 73.40 28.72 -28.96
N LEU A 825 73.22 28.19 -27.74
CA LEU A 825 74.07 27.14 -27.19
C LEU A 825 73.83 25.78 -27.84
N SER A 826 72.59 25.40 -28.14
CA SER A 826 72.33 24.15 -28.89
C SER A 826 72.81 24.22 -30.34
N ARG A 827 72.77 25.40 -30.98
CA ARG A 827 73.41 25.63 -32.28
C ARG A 827 74.92 25.69 -32.19
N ALA A 828 75.48 26.24 -31.11
CA ALA A 828 76.92 26.22 -30.87
C ALA A 828 77.42 24.79 -30.61
N THR A 829 76.74 24.00 -29.78
CA THR A 829 77.09 22.59 -29.52
C THR A 829 76.81 21.68 -30.72
N ALA A 830 75.73 21.90 -31.49
CA ALA A 830 75.48 21.18 -32.75
C ALA A 830 76.53 21.52 -33.82
N ARG A 831 76.98 22.78 -33.90
CA ARG A 831 78.11 23.17 -34.77
C ARG A 831 79.44 22.59 -34.31
N ILE A 832 79.65 22.41 -33.00
CA ILE A 832 80.84 21.73 -32.46
C ILE A 832 80.78 20.21 -32.70
N ALA A 833 79.62 19.58 -32.54
CA ALA A 833 79.41 18.16 -32.82
C ALA A 833 79.57 17.84 -34.33
N GLN A 834 79.04 18.68 -35.22
CA GLN A 834 79.25 18.54 -36.67
C GLN A 834 80.70 18.75 -37.10
N ARG A 835 81.48 19.52 -36.32
CA ARG A 835 82.90 19.79 -36.60
C ARG A 835 83.83 18.69 -36.06
N ASN A 836 83.36 17.86 -35.14
CA ASN A 836 84.10 16.72 -34.56
C ASN A 836 83.90 15.39 -35.31
N PHE A 837 82.96 15.27 -36.25
CA PHE A 837 82.83 14.08 -37.11
C PHE A 837 83.91 13.96 -38.20
N SER A 838 84.62 15.04 -38.51
CA SER A 838 85.76 15.05 -39.45
C SER A 838 87.13 14.85 -38.79
N ALA A 839 87.18 14.51 -37.50
CA ALA A 839 88.41 14.27 -36.74
C ALA A 839 88.49 12.88 -36.08
N LEU A 840 87.61 11.94 -36.44
CA LEU A 840 87.61 10.55 -35.95
C LEU A 840 88.09 9.51 -36.97
N SER A 841 88.76 9.95 -38.05
CA SER A 841 89.61 9.08 -38.86
C SER A 841 91.07 9.35 -38.51
N ARG A 842 91.51 8.79 -37.36
CA ARG A 842 92.90 8.49 -36.95
C ARG A 842 93.02 8.55 -35.43
N SER A 843 92.94 7.38 -34.80
CA SER A 843 93.89 6.89 -33.78
C SER A 843 93.17 5.95 -32.80
N ASN A 844 93.19 4.65 -33.13
CA ASN A 844 93.23 3.61 -32.12
C ASN A 844 94.63 3.66 -31.51
N ASP A 845 94.77 4.04 -30.24
CA ASP A 845 95.64 3.27 -29.33
C ASP A 845 95.49 3.66 -27.86
N SER A 846 95.57 2.63 -27.02
CA SER A 846 95.94 2.60 -25.60
C SER A 846 95.07 3.28 -24.54
N THR A 847 94.53 2.39 -23.71
CA THR A 847 94.26 2.50 -22.28
C THR A 847 95.38 3.19 -21.48
N GLN A 848 95.03 4.15 -20.61
CA GLN A 848 95.66 4.30 -19.30
C GLN A 848 94.81 5.19 -18.37
N ALA A 849 94.52 4.65 -17.18
CA ALA A 849 94.07 5.40 -16.02
C ALA A 849 95.22 6.27 -15.48
N VAL A 850 94.91 7.41 -14.84
CA VAL A 850 95.52 7.91 -13.58
C VAL A 850 94.71 9.12 -13.07
N ASP A 851 94.55 9.12 -11.75
CA ASP A 851 93.97 10.07 -10.80
C ASP A 851 94.52 11.52 -10.79
N VAL A 852 93.93 12.31 -9.88
CA VAL A 852 94.42 13.51 -9.17
C VAL A 852 93.94 14.83 -9.81
N ASP A 853 93.39 15.84 -9.14
CA ASP A 853 93.39 16.25 -7.73
C ASP A 853 92.13 17.07 -7.40
N GLU A 854 91.66 16.96 -6.16
CA GLU A 854 90.84 17.97 -5.50
C GLU A 854 91.73 19.15 -5.08
N SER A 855 91.46 20.34 -5.61
CA SER A 855 91.85 21.59 -4.94
C SER A 855 90.64 22.51 -4.88
N GLU A 856 90.04 22.52 -3.69
CA GLU A 856 89.07 23.52 -3.25
C GLU A 856 89.74 24.90 -3.26
N ASP A 857 89.27 25.81 -4.13
CA ASP A 857 89.36 27.23 -3.83
C ASP A 857 87.97 27.86 -3.95
N MET A 858 87.45 28.17 -2.77
CA MET A 858 86.10 28.62 -2.48
C MET A 858 85.87 30.05 -2.96
N SER A 859 85.46 30.21 -4.22
CA SER A 859 84.67 31.37 -4.63
C SER A 859 83.21 30.91 -4.81
N LYS A 860 82.40 31.16 -3.78
CA LYS A 860 80.94 30.95 -3.79
C LYS A 860 80.28 31.89 -4.80
N GLN A 861 80.39 31.53 -6.08
CA GLN A 861 79.62 32.13 -7.16
C GLN A 861 78.17 31.68 -6.95
N ARG A 862 77.30 32.60 -6.52
CA ARG A 862 75.86 32.39 -6.51
C ARG A 862 75.42 32.13 -7.95
N VAL A 863 75.31 30.85 -8.32
CA VAL A 863 74.66 30.44 -9.57
C VAL A 863 73.25 31.03 -9.54
N ARG A 864 72.88 31.81 -10.56
CA ARG A 864 71.55 32.41 -10.67
C ARG A 864 70.54 31.26 -10.78
N ARG A 865 69.38 31.33 -10.10
CA ARG A 865 68.30 30.32 -10.19
C ARG A 865 67.92 29.98 -11.65
N ARG A 866 68.05 30.95 -12.55
CA ARG A 866 67.90 30.77 -14.01
C ARG A 866 68.85 29.71 -14.58
N ASP A 867 70.10 29.73 -14.16
CA ASP A 867 71.15 28.85 -14.69
C ASP A 867 71.01 27.42 -14.12
N GLN A 868 70.50 27.27 -12.87
CA GLN A 868 70.13 25.97 -12.28
C GLN A 868 68.89 25.33 -12.97
N LEU A 869 67.88 26.15 -13.29
CA LEU A 869 66.69 25.71 -14.04
C LEU A 869 67.02 25.37 -15.50
N ARG A 870 67.95 26.13 -16.09
CA ARG A 870 68.50 25.88 -17.43
C ARG A 870 69.28 24.56 -17.47
N GLU A 871 70.10 24.27 -16.46
CA GLU A 871 70.85 23.01 -16.34
C GLU A 871 69.93 21.80 -16.17
N ALA A 872 68.86 21.92 -15.37
CA ALA A 872 67.84 20.88 -15.20
C ALA A 872 66.98 20.64 -16.46
N ALA A 873 66.64 21.69 -17.21
CA ALA A 873 65.94 21.60 -18.49
C ALA A 873 66.83 21.02 -19.61
N THR A 874 68.14 21.32 -19.60
CA THR A 874 69.09 20.72 -20.55
C THR A 874 69.45 19.28 -20.20
N GLY A 875 69.55 18.92 -18.91
CA GLY A 875 69.90 17.56 -18.46
C GLY A 875 68.85 16.50 -18.83
N THR A 876 67.59 16.89 -18.94
CA THR A 876 66.48 16.01 -19.37
C THR A 876 66.32 15.98 -20.89
N LEU A 877 66.60 17.08 -21.60
CA LEU A 877 66.59 17.11 -23.07
C LEU A 877 67.76 16.32 -23.68
N VAL A 878 68.93 16.28 -23.04
CA VAL A 878 70.11 15.56 -23.59
C VAL A 878 69.93 14.03 -23.59
N SER A 879 69.06 13.44 -22.75
CA SER A 879 68.83 11.98 -22.78
C SER A 879 67.79 11.52 -23.82
N GLY A 880 67.00 12.44 -24.41
CA GLY A 880 65.88 12.10 -25.30
C GLY A 880 66.02 12.53 -26.78
N VAL A 881 67.06 13.26 -27.16
CA VAL A 881 67.15 13.96 -28.48
C VAL A 881 67.71 13.10 -29.62
N GLY A 882 67.86 11.78 -29.45
CA GLY A 882 68.32 10.87 -30.52
C GLY A 882 67.36 10.76 -31.72
N TRP A 883 66.07 11.04 -31.55
CA TRP A 883 65.05 10.84 -32.60
C TRP A 883 64.69 12.11 -33.38
N LEU A 884 65.06 13.30 -32.89
CA LEU A 884 64.65 14.58 -33.49
C LEU A 884 65.61 15.09 -34.57
N ILE A 885 66.70 14.37 -34.84
CA ILE A 885 67.68 14.68 -35.91
C ILE A 885 67.62 13.56 -36.97
N GLY A 886 66.46 13.39 -37.60
CA GLY A 886 66.32 12.82 -38.96
C GLY A 886 67.22 11.63 -39.35
N ALA A 887 67.41 10.64 -38.48
CA ALA A 887 68.02 9.37 -38.86
C ALA A 887 66.91 8.39 -39.25
N ASN A 888 66.83 8.07 -40.54
CA ASN A 888 66.01 6.97 -41.06
C ASN A 888 66.33 5.69 -40.28
N PRO A 889 65.36 4.93 -39.74
CA PRO A 889 65.63 3.57 -39.32
C PRO A 889 65.85 2.75 -40.59
N ALA A 890 67.11 2.33 -40.79
CA ALA A 890 67.43 1.30 -41.76
C ALA A 890 66.63 0.02 -41.42
N ARG A 891 66.10 -0.58 -42.47
CA ARG A 891 65.71 -1.99 -42.54
C ARG A 891 66.89 -2.90 -42.21
N ASP A 892 66.54 -4.17 -42.06
CA ASP A 892 67.37 -5.38 -41.94
C ASP A 892 67.53 -5.84 -40.48
N GLU A 893 67.40 -7.12 -40.12
CA GLU A 893 67.38 -8.34 -40.91
C GLU A 893 66.86 -9.47 -40.01
N THR A 894 66.18 -10.43 -40.64
CA THR A 894 66.01 -11.79 -40.17
C THR A 894 67.33 -12.45 -39.77
N GLN A 895 67.38 -13.14 -38.62
CA GLN A 895 68.03 -14.45 -38.50
C GLN A 895 67.72 -15.09 -37.13
N ASP A 896 67.23 -16.33 -37.24
CA ASP A 896 67.10 -17.45 -36.29
C ASP A 896 66.29 -17.31 -34.99
#